data_AF-A0A8C1X181-F1
#
_entry.id   AF-A0A8C1X181-F1
#
_cell.length_a   1.000
_cell.length_b   1.000
_cell.length_c   1.000
_cell.angle_alpha   90.00
_cell.angle_beta   90.00
_cell.angle_gamma   90.00
#
_symmetry.space_group_name_H-M   'P 1'
#
loop_
_entity.id
_entity.type
_entity.pdbx_description
1 polymer ?
#
loop_
_entity_poly.entity_id
_entity_poly.type
_entity_poly.pdbx_seq_one_letter_code
_entity_poly.pdbx_strand_id
1 'polypeptide(L)'
;YFILIYCIILFLHAQTLAMNVVFLPLHSGHFITVEEQVQEDQGKAVLLGPDVEQQDWSCFRMVYQVTGSASLQVQKRTDGESFDQVLWTTQGPSDSWLIASIDLQNSTETFKIVIEGKLGEEGSSVSIFEIKISDKYCIECEFEEDHLCGYTNEWNRYMNWRVGRSDDTALNDGTGQYMFVDSNDTKSFQEVAKLVSPMTTVPMSGCLSFQYQQYHAGDHLFTLFSRDQAGQYQELWRADLLENNNVNWSPETRVWIPVQVDLKAPYPLELVFEVSFNGPHGGYVILDQISFSPEFCNAGTEPMFDPSVANCDFESGYCQYVQTQTDSSLWRRVSVRPNIYTAGDHTTGAGSFLLANSRFSLQSGYVSRLFGPPMPGNQKYCLKFFYSLRGLSGTDQVLSAYLYYADGTKQEQIWTQNYKIRNVWIAVELTIQSQKNAQVVFISTCKNIWSCDSVGLDDIKVTLGDCALLAPSHCDFEAGLCGFTQDKEGDSGDWMLARGPTPTSYTGPRGDHTTGVGHYLHMEASMMLAGHKARLVSSSLRGSRETQCLQFYYHMYGSGIGQLSVYLQTGEENQDKLLWTSRGEQGISWLRASVNYQYDQQHQIVFEATRGASVRSDIAIDDVVFERGPCRGIYDNLIIIHICYSRYRDELYILFVHKMHANTKLNAVEMERVVC
;
A
#
# COMPACT_ATOMS: atom_id res chain seq x y z
N TYR A 1 -35.88 -22.06 -8.58
CA TYR A 1 -35.31 -22.45 -7.28
C TYR A 1 -34.67 -21.21 -6.68
N PHE A 2 -35.44 -20.38 -5.99
CA PHE A 2 -34.96 -19.19 -5.27
C PHE A 2 -34.92 -19.54 -3.79
N ILE A 3 -33.74 -19.56 -3.19
CA ILE A 3 -33.57 -19.75 -1.75
C ILE A 3 -33.52 -18.34 -1.13
N LEU A 4 -34.65 -17.90 -0.57
CA LEU A 4 -34.64 -16.84 0.44
C LEU A 4 -34.06 -17.43 1.74
N ILE A 5 -32.89 -16.97 2.16
CA ILE A 5 -32.32 -17.33 3.47
C ILE A 5 -32.80 -16.30 4.49
N TYR A 6 -33.69 -16.72 5.38
CA TYR A 6 -33.98 -16.03 6.64
C TYR A 6 -32.85 -16.35 7.64
N CYS A 7 -32.11 -15.34 8.11
CA CYS A 7 -31.25 -15.48 9.28
C CYS A 7 -32.10 -15.53 10.55
N ILE A 8 -32.22 -16.72 11.15
CA ILE A 8 -32.72 -16.90 12.52
C ILE A 8 -31.49 -16.96 13.44
N ILE A 9 -31.33 -15.99 14.34
CA ILE A 9 -30.31 -16.04 15.41
C ILE A 9 -31.00 -16.39 16.74
N LEU A 10 -30.61 -17.53 17.30
CA LEU A 10 -31.01 -18.05 18.61
C LEU A 10 -30.27 -17.29 19.73
N PHE A 11 -31.01 -16.78 20.72
CA PHE A 11 -30.47 -16.27 21.98
C PHE A 11 -30.17 -17.43 22.95
N LEU A 12 -28.92 -17.54 23.41
CA LEU A 12 -28.58 -18.23 24.65
C LEU A 12 -28.16 -17.19 25.70
N HIS A 13 -28.90 -17.16 26.80
CA HIS A 13 -28.75 -16.26 27.94
C HIS A 13 -27.37 -16.37 28.61
N ALA A 14 -26.65 -15.25 28.71
CA ALA A 14 -25.81 -14.90 29.87
C ALA A 14 -25.70 -13.36 29.94
N GLN A 15 -26.05 -12.80 31.10
CA GLN A 15 -26.13 -11.37 31.38
C GLN A 15 -24.76 -10.69 31.24
N THR A 16 -24.61 -9.69 30.36
CA THR A 16 -24.27 -8.26 30.63
C THR A 16 -23.88 -7.49 29.35
N LEU A 17 -24.37 -6.24 29.26
CA LEU A 17 -24.13 -5.16 28.26
C LEU A 17 -24.80 -5.32 26.87
N ALA A 18 -25.84 -4.52 26.62
CA ALA A 18 -26.58 -4.47 25.36
C ALA A 18 -26.30 -3.18 24.59
N MET A 19 -25.60 -3.30 23.46
CA MET A 19 -25.69 -2.35 22.35
C MET A 19 -27.06 -2.57 21.68
N ASN A 20 -27.93 -1.55 21.62
CA ASN A 20 -29.23 -1.70 20.98
C ASN A 20 -29.09 -1.52 19.47
N VAL A 21 -29.03 -2.63 18.72
CA VAL A 21 -29.34 -2.63 17.29
C VAL A 21 -30.85 -2.52 17.16
N VAL A 22 -31.36 -1.37 16.72
CA VAL A 22 -32.80 -1.13 16.59
C VAL A 22 -33.22 -1.45 15.16
N PHE A 23 -34.07 -2.47 14.99
CA PHE A 23 -34.78 -2.70 13.73
C PHE A 23 -36.08 -1.88 13.78
N LEU A 24 -36.13 -0.74 13.09
CA LEU A 24 -37.34 0.06 12.98
C LEU A 24 -38.17 -0.40 11.76
N PRO A 25 -39.40 -0.91 11.96
CA PRO A 25 -40.29 -1.21 10.84
C PRO A 25 -40.93 0.09 10.36
N LEU A 26 -40.43 0.65 9.26
CA LEU A 26 -41.23 1.53 8.41
C LEU A 26 -41.84 0.66 7.32
N HIS A 27 -43.12 0.90 7.00
CA HIS A 27 -43.84 0.14 5.98
C HIS A 27 -42.98 -0.01 4.72
N SER A 28 -42.60 -1.27 4.43
CA SER A 28 -41.85 -1.79 3.27
C SER A 28 -40.31 -1.83 3.28
N GLY A 29 -39.60 -1.66 4.40
CA GLY A 29 -38.14 -1.91 4.43
C GLY A 29 -37.59 -2.20 5.82
N HIS A 30 -36.65 -3.14 5.92
CA HIS A 30 -35.84 -3.35 7.14
C HIS A 30 -34.48 -2.70 6.90
N PHE A 31 -34.05 -1.80 7.77
CA PHE A 31 -32.70 -1.23 7.74
C PHE A 31 -32.02 -1.44 9.10
N ILE A 32 -30.69 -1.50 9.09
CA ILE A 32 -29.86 -1.63 10.30
C ILE A 32 -29.38 -0.22 10.66
N THR A 33 -29.80 0.30 11.81
CA THR A 33 -29.28 1.57 12.35
C THR A 33 -28.47 1.31 13.61
N VAL A 34 -27.38 2.06 13.75
CA VAL A 34 -26.57 2.12 14.96
C VAL A 34 -26.68 3.56 15.47
N GLU A 35 -27.29 3.71 16.65
CA GLU A 35 -27.53 5.00 17.30
C GLU A 35 -26.91 5.00 18.71
N GLU A 36 -26.45 6.16 19.16
CA GLU A 36 -25.88 6.34 20.49
C GLU A 36 -27.00 6.38 21.55
N GLN A 37 -26.93 5.49 22.55
CA GLN A 37 -27.66 5.63 23.81
C GLN A 37 -26.67 5.97 24.92
N VAL A 38 -27.03 6.98 25.72
CA VAL A 38 -26.24 7.60 26.78
C VAL A 38 -25.68 6.57 27.77
N GLN A 39 -24.48 6.03 27.52
CA GLN A 39 -23.40 5.86 28.52
C GLN A 39 -22.09 5.35 27.91
N GLU A 40 -21.00 5.82 28.54
CA GLU A 40 -19.58 5.64 28.26
C GLU A 40 -19.15 4.16 28.09
N ASP A 41 -19.14 3.65 26.85
CA ASP A 41 -17.96 2.91 26.34
C ASP A 41 -18.03 2.75 24.81
N GLN A 42 -16.87 2.91 24.18
CA GLN A 42 -16.55 2.95 22.74
C GLN A 42 -17.64 2.45 21.76
N GLY A 43 -18.36 3.39 21.14
CA GLY A 43 -19.44 3.15 20.16
C GLY A 43 -18.99 2.53 18.83
N LYS A 44 -18.62 1.24 18.84
CA LYS A 44 -18.30 0.44 17.64
C LYS A 44 -19.30 -0.69 17.47
N ALA A 45 -19.95 -0.75 16.30
CA ALA A 45 -20.84 -1.85 15.93
C ALA A 45 -20.25 -2.62 14.76
N VAL A 46 -20.30 -3.96 14.82
CA VAL A 46 -19.75 -4.84 13.80
C VAL A 46 -20.84 -5.78 13.28
N LEU A 47 -21.03 -5.79 11.96
CA LEU A 47 -21.87 -6.75 11.25
C LEU A 47 -20.96 -7.77 10.55
N LEU A 48 -21.14 -9.05 10.87
CA LEU A 48 -20.40 -10.15 10.26
C LEU A 48 -21.25 -10.82 9.19
N GLY A 49 -20.72 -10.90 7.98
CA GLY A 49 -21.30 -11.62 6.86
C GLY A 49 -21.11 -13.14 6.97
N PRO A 50 -21.79 -13.90 6.09
CA PRO A 50 -21.58 -15.34 5.96
C PRO A 50 -20.19 -15.66 5.42
N ASP A 51 -19.79 -16.93 5.53
CA ASP A 51 -18.65 -17.48 4.82
C ASP A 51 -18.88 -17.37 3.31
N VAL A 52 -17.95 -16.72 2.61
CA VAL A 52 -17.95 -16.55 1.16
C VAL A 52 -16.88 -17.49 0.57
N GLU A 53 -17.33 -18.52 -0.13
CA GLU A 53 -16.49 -19.41 -0.93
C GLU A 53 -16.50 -18.90 -2.38
N GLN A 54 -15.56 -18.01 -2.73
CA GLN A 54 -15.58 -17.38 -4.06
C GLN A 54 -14.57 -18.02 -5.00
N GLN A 55 -15.06 -18.65 -6.07
CA GLN A 55 -14.24 -19.14 -7.18
C GLN A 55 -14.11 -18.13 -8.33
N ASP A 56 -14.99 -17.11 -8.36
CA ASP A 56 -15.10 -16.08 -9.40
C ASP A 56 -15.14 -14.67 -8.78
N TRP A 57 -15.06 -13.62 -9.59
CA TRP A 57 -15.15 -12.21 -9.15
C TRP A 57 -16.54 -11.88 -8.58
N SER A 58 -16.64 -10.93 -7.65
CA SER A 58 -17.95 -10.48 -7.16
C SER A 58 -17.94 -8.99 -6.82
N CYS A 59 -19.09 -8.36 -6.95
CA CYS A 59 -19.32 -6.99 -6.51
C CYS A 59 -20.07 -7.00 -5.18
N PHE A 60 -19.48 -6.37 -4.16
CA PHE A 60 -20.19 -6.02 -2.94
C PHE A 60 -20.74 -4.59 -3.10
N ARG A 61 -22.06 -4.45 -3.01
CA ARG A 61 -22.75 -3.16 -3.00
C ARG A 61 -23.47 -2.96 -1.68
N MET A 62 -23.41 -1.74 -1.14
CA MET A 62 -24.24 -1.36 -0.01
C MET A 62 -24.81 0.05 -0.16
N VAL A 63 -26.06 0.21 0.27
CA VAL A 63 -26.75 1.50 0.38
C VAL A 63 -26.67 1.93 1.84
N TYR A 64 -26.00 3.04 2.10
CA TYR A 64 -25.65 3.47 3.43
C TYR A 64 -25.83 4.98 3.62
N GLN A 65 -25.97 5.40 4.86
CA GLN A 65 -26.04 6.80 5.27
C GLN A 65 -25.19 6.97 6.53
N VAL A 66 -24.38 8.02 6.56
CA VAL A 66 -23.54 8.36 7.72
C VAL A 66 -23.78 9.82 8.05
N THR A 67 -24.17 10.12 9.28
CA THR A 67 -24.40 11.49 9.76
C THR A 67 -23.41 11.85 10.86
N GLY A 68 -23.11 13.14 11.00
CA GLY A 68 -22.17 13.64 12.01
C GLY A 68 -20.72 13.22 11.75
N SER A 69 -20.01 12.79 12.80
CA SER A 69 -18.62 12.33 12.73
C SER A 69 -18.49 10.80 12.80
N ALA A 70 -19.57 10.08 12.52
CA ALA A 70 -19.52 8.63 12.38
C ALA A 70 -18.70 8.20 11.16
N SER A 71 -18.22 6.95 11.17
CA SER A 71 -17.51 6.34 10.05
C SER A 71 -17.96 4.90 9.83
N LEU A 72 -17.93 4.46 8.57
CA LEU A 72 -18.28 3.11 8.15
C LEU A 72 -17.12 2.52 7.37
N GLN A 73 -16.76 1.27 7.68
CA GLN A 73 -15.68 0.53 7.04
C GLN A 73 -16.16 -0.86 6.64
N VAL A 74 -15.71 -1.34 5.49
CA VAL A 74 -15.93 -2.72 5.01
C VAL A 74 -14.58 -3.40 4.93
N GLN A 75 -14.48 -4.59 5.49
CA GLN A 75 -13.24 -5.34 5.68
C GLN A 75 -13.45 -6.80 5.25
N LYS A 76 -12.38 -7.45 4.79
CA LYS A 76 -12.32 -8.87 4.47
C LYS A 76 -11.59 -9.59 5.60
N ARG A 77 -12.18 -10.66 6.13
CA ARG A 77 -11.59 -11.54 7.15
C ARG A 77 -11.36 -12.92 6.58
N THR A 78 -10.10 -13.36 6.47
CA THR A 78 -9.74 -14.69 5.98
C THR A 78 -9.42 -15.61 7.16
N ASP A 79 -9.87 -16.86 7.12
CA ASP A 79 -9.60 -17.83 8.19
C ASP A 79 -8.10 -18.17 8.27
N GLY A 80 -7.46 -17.82 9.39
CA GLY A 80 -6.03 -18.03 9.60
C GLY A 80 -5.18 -16.75 9.51
N GLU A 81 -5.75 -15.66 9.00
CA GLU A 81 -5.12 -14.33 9.05
C GLU A 81 -5.48 -13.61 10.36
N SER A 82 -4.51 -12.89 10.92
CA SER A 82 -4.70 -12.21 12.22
C SER A 82 -5.34 -10.82 12.12
N PHE A 83 -5.58 -10.31 10.91
CA PHE A 83 -6.10 -8.97 10.66
C PHE A 83 -7.09 -8.96 9.50
N ASP A 84 -8.14 -8.15 9.64
CA ASP A 84 -9.10 -7.92 8.57
C ASP A 84 -8.51 -6.90 7.57
N GLN A 85 -8.54 -7.23 6.28
CA GLN A 85 -8.11 -6.35 5.20
C GLN A 85 -9.21 -5.32 4.91
N VAL A 86 -8.94 -4.03 5.13
CA VAL A 86 -9.90 -2.96 4.80
C VAL A 86 -10.07 -2.89 3.28
N LEU A 87 -11.29 -3.12 2.81
CA LEU A 87 -11.66 -3.01 1.40
C LEU A 87 -12.16 -1.60 1.06
N TRP A 88 -12.87 -0.97 2.00
CA TRP A 88 -13.47 0.34 1.78
C TRP A 88 -13.67 1.11 3.07
N THR A 89 -13.64 2.44 3.00
CA THR A 89 -13.94 3.35 4.09
C THR A 89 -14.74 4.53 3.57
N THR A 90 -15.71 5.00 4.35
CA THR A 90 -16.51 6.18 4.01
C THR A 90 -15.63 7.43 3.88
N GLN A 91 -15.89 8.24 2.86
CA GLN A 91 -15.13 9.45 2.55
C GLN A 91 -15.64 10.69 3.32
N GLY A 92 -16.83 10.62 3.92
CA GLY A 92 -17.42 11.70 4.71
C GLY A 92 -18.91 11.47 4.98
N PRO A 93 -19.51 12.27 5.89
CA PRO A 93 -20.94 12.18 6.19
C PRO A 93 -21.80 12.73 5.03
N SER A 94 -23.02 12.21 4.92
CA SER A 94 -24.02 12.64 3.95
C SER A 94 -25.41 12.50 4.54
N ASP A 95 -26.22 13.56 4.39
CA ASP A 95 -27.63 13.56 4.75
C ASP A 95 -28.49 12.76 3.75
N SER A 96 -27.91 12.33 2.62
CA SER A 96 -28.54 11.48 1.61
C SER A 96 -27.98 10.05 1.67
N TRP A 97 -28.80 9.07 1.24
CA TRP A 97 -28.34 7.70 1.00
C TRP A 97 -27.29 7.67 -0.10
N LEU A 98 -26.15 7.03 0.19
CA LEU A 98 -25.04 6.82 -0.71
C LEU A 98 -24.90 5.34 -1.05
N ILE A 99 -24.23 5.05 -2.16
CA ILE A 99 -23.96 3.70 -2.61
C ILE A 99 -22.45 3.50 -2.57
N ALA A 100 -21.99 2.43 -1.93
CA ALA A 100 -20.62 1.96 -2.04
C ALA A 100 -20.60 0.68 -2.87
N SER A 101 -19.76 0.66 -3.90
CA SER A 101 -19.48 -0.52 -4.73
C SER A 101 -18.02 -0.91 -4.52
N ILE A 102 -17.77 -2.18 -4.20
CA ILE A 102 -16.46 -2.71 -3.83
C ILE A 102 -16.22 -3.99 -4.65
N ASP A 103 -15.13 -4.02 -5.39
CA ASP A 103 -14.75 -5.20 -6.17
C ASP A 103 -14.06 -6.23 -5.25
N LEU A 104 -14.66 -7.41 -5.14
CA LEU A 104 -14.10 -8.55 -4.41
C LEU A 104 -13.27 -9.40 -5.37
N GLN A 105 -11.97 -9.48 -5.10
CA GLN A 105 -11.04 -10.31 -5.87
C GLN A 105 -11.27 -11.80 -5.63
N ASN A 106 -10.99 -12.60 -6.65
CA ASN A 106 -10.97 -14.07 -6.55
C ASN A 106 -9.99 -14.51 -5.44
N SER A 107 -10.43 -15.44 -4.59
CA SER A 107 -9.71 -15.91 -3.41
C SER A 107 -9.85 -17.42 -3.31
N THR A 108 -8.74 -18.14 -3.27
CA THR A 108 -8.76 -19.60 -3.05
C THR A 108 -9.16 -19.99 -1.63
N GLU A 109 -9.10 -19.03 -0.71
CA GLU A 109 -9.43 -19.19 0.71
C GLU A 109 -10.80 -18.58 1.01
N THR A 110 -11.54 -19.24 1.90
CA THR A 110 -12.84 -18.79 2.39
C THR A 110 -12.69 -17.56 3.28
N PHE A 111 -13.53 -16.55 3.05
CA PHE A 111 -13.46 -15.29 3.80
C PHE A 111 -14.84 -14.77 4.19
N LYS A 112 -14.88 -13.88 5.19
CA LYS A 112 -16.08 -13.16 5.62
C LYS A 112 -15.95 -11.68 5.31
N ILE A 113 -17.06 -11.06 4.95
CA ILE A 113 -17.16 -9.60 4.92
C ILE A 113 -17.53 -9.10 6.31
N VAL A 114 -16.76 -8.14 6.83
CA VAL A 114 -16.95 -7.50 8.13
C VAL A 114 -17.26 -6.03 7.89
N ILE A 115 -18.42 -5.56 8.35
CA ILE A 115 -18.81 -4.15 8.25
C ILE A 115 -18.72 -3.54 9.65
N GLU A 116 -17.83 -2.58 9.82
CA GLU A 116 -17.59 -1.89 11.09
C GLU A 116 -18.10 -0.44 11.01
N GLY A 117 -19.12 -0.12 11.80
CA GLY A 117 -19.59 1.24 12.04
C GLY A 117 -19.00 1.79 13.33
N LYS A 118 -18.30 2.93 13.26
CA LYS A 118 -17.80 3.67 14.43
C LYS A 118 -18.62 4.93 14.59
N LEU A 119 -19.29 5.08 15.72
CA LEU A 119 -20.00 6.31 16.06
C LEU A 119 -19.00 7.43 16.39
N GLY A 120 -19.39 8.65 16.00
CA GLY A 120 -18.66 9.89 16.24
C GLY A 120 -19.08 10.56 17.54
N GLU A 121 -19.15 11.88 17.52
CA GLU A 121 -19.68 12.75 18.58
C GLU A 121 -21.23 12.70 18.62
N GLU A 122 -21.82 13.26 19.68
CA GLU A 122 -23.27 13.22 19.94
C GLU A 122 -24.10 13.61 18.70
N GLY A 123 -25.07 12.75 18.34
CA GLY A 123 -25.96 12.94 17.19
C GLY A 123 -25.48 12.30 15.88
N SER A 124 -24.34 11.61 15.89
CA SER A 124 -23.87 10.83 14.75
C SER A 124 -24.61 9.50 14.63
N SER A 125 -24.93 9.08 13.41
CA SER A 125 -25.57 7.79 13.16
C SER A 125 -24.98 7.11 11.92
N VAL A 126 -25.06 5.78 11.92
CA VAL A 126 -24.76 4.96 10.74
C VAL A 126 -25.98 4.11 10.45
N SER A 127 -26.48 4.23 9.22
CA SER A 127 -27.61 3.45 8.73
C SER A 127 -27.22 2.69 7.47
N ILE A 128 -27.57 1.42 7.41
CA ILE A 128 -27.41 0.57 6.22
C ILE A 128 -28.79 0.08 5.82
N PHE A 129 -29.18 0.40 4.58
CA PHE A 129 -30.49 0.03 4.03
C PHE A 129 -30.44 -1.32 3.32
N GLU A 130 -29.44 -1.52 2.47
CA GLU A 130 -29.33 -2.70 1.62
C GLU A 130 -27.87 -3.12 1.48
N ILE A 131 -27.63 -4.43 1.49
CA ILE A 131 -26.33 -5.05 1.18
C ILE A 131 -26.60 -6.13 0.13
N LYS A 132 -25.86 -6.09 -0.97
CA LYS A 132 -25.97 -7.03 -2.08
C LYS A 132 -24.58 -7.50 -2.49
N ILE A 133 -24.43 -8.82 -2.65
CA ILE A 133 -23.23 -9.43 -3.23
C ILE A 133 -23.67 -10.12 -4.52
N SER A 134 -23.08 -9.72 -5.64
CA SER A 134 -23.34 -10.31 -6.97
C SER A 134 -22.08 -10.94 -7.54
N ASP A 135 -22.23 -11.95 -8.37
CA ASP A 135 -21.18 -12.63 -9.16
C ASP A 135 -20.68 -11.82 -10.37
N LYS A 136 -21.19 -10.60 -10.56
CA LYS A 136 -20.80 -9.65 -11.62
C LYS A 136 -19.76 -8.64 -11.14
N TYR A 137 -19.04 -7.99 -12.07
CA TYR A 137 -18.15 -6.86 -11.75
C TYR A 137 -18.95 -5.60 -11.36
N CYS A 138 -18.38 -4.71 -10.53
CA CYS A 138 -19.12 -3.55 -10.04
C CYS A 138 -19.47 -2.50 -11.10
N ILE A 139 -18.79 -2.53 -12.24
CA ILE A 139 -19.07 -1.67 -13.41
C ILE A 139 -20.15 -2.26 -14.34
N GLU A 140 -20.62 -3.48 -14.10
CA GLU A 140 -21.70 -4.04 -14.89
C GLU A 140 -23.05 -3.47 -14.46
N CYS A 141 -23.89 -3.16 -15.45
CA CYS A 141 -25.23 -2.66 -15.22
C CYS A 141 -26.18 -2.92 -16.38
N GLU A 142 -27.32 -3.53 -16.05
CA GLU A 142 -28.49 -3.71 -16.92
C GLU A 142 -29.60 -2.68 -16.62
N PHE A 143 -29.32 -1.70 -15.75
CA PHE A 143 -30.22 -0.61 -15.33
C PHE A 143 -31.58 -0.99 -14.72
N GLU A 144 -31.85 -2.28 -14.52
CA GLU A 144 -33.09 -2.75 -13.90
C GLU A 144 -33.20 -2.47 -12.38
N GLU A 145 -32.07 -2.16 -11.74
CA GLU A 145 -32.03 -1.84 -10.30
C GLU A 145 -32.36 -0.37 -10.04
N ASP A 146 -33.18 -0.09 -9.02
CA ASP A 146 -33.65 1.28 -8.67
C ASP A 146 -32.51 2.29 -8.40
N HIS A 147 -31.32 1.80 -8.05
CA HIS A 147 -30.14 2.58 -7.76
C HIS A 147 -29.09 2.56 -8.89
N LEU A 148 -29.51 2.19 -10.12
CA LEU A 148 -28.71 2.21 -11.34
C LEU A 148 -27.36 1.49 -11.22
N CYS A 149 -27.29 0.42 -10.43
CA CYS A 149 -26.06 -0.33 -10.14
C CYS A 149 -24.91 0.52 -9.55
N GLY A 150 -25.22 1.70 -9.00
CA GLY A 150 -24.25 2.68 -8.52
C GLY A 150 -23.78 3.69 -9.57
N TYR A 151 -24.28 3.65 -10.81
CA TYR A 151 -24.02 4.70 -11.78
C TYR A 151 -24.65 6.02 -11.35
N THR A 152 -23.90 7.10 -11.52
CA THR A 152 -24.32 8.44 -11.13
C THR A 152 -24.39 9.36 -12.35
N ASN A 153 -25.40 10.21 -12.36
CA ASN A 153 -25.58 11.22 -13.38
C ASN A 153 -24.95 12.52 -12.90
N GLU A 154 -23.91 13.03 -13.57
CA GLU A 154 -23.34 14.33 -13.22
C GLU A 154 -24.29 15.44 -13.66
N TRP A 155 -25.05 15.94 -12.69
CA TRP A 155 -26.17 16.83 -12.95
C TRP A 155 -25.76 18.13 -13.65
N ASN A 156 -26.26 18.33 -14.85
CA ASN A 156 -26.19 19.57 -15.60
C ASN A 156 -27.58 20.22 -15.64
N ARG A 157 -27.65 21.56 -15.67
CA ARG A 157 -28.94 22.29 -15.66
C ARG A 157 -29.81 21.95 -16.87
N TYR A 158 -29.21 21.60 -18.01
CA TYR A 158 -29.92 21.49 -19.27
C TYR A 158 -29.93 20.06 -19.84
N MET A 159 -28.87 19.28 -19.60
CA MET A 159 -28.70 17.95 -20.22
C MET A 159 -28.26 16.86 -19.24
N ASN A 160 -29.12 15.88 -19.02
CA ASN A 160 -28.90 14.81 -18.06
C ASN A 160 -29.34 13.49 -18.66
N TRP A 161 -28.64 12.41 -18.29
CA TRP A 161 -29.15 11.07 -18.55
C TRP A 161 -30.45 10.83 -17.77
N ARG A 162 -31.40 10.12 -18.36
CA ARG A 162 -32.71 9.81 -17.79
C ARG A 162 -32.99 8.33 -17.92
N VAL A 163 -33.75 7.81 -16.96
CA VAL A 163 -34.25 6.43 -17.02
C VAL A 163 -35.46 6.40 -17.94
N GLY A 164 -35.38 5.61 -19.00
CA GLY A 164 -36.48 5.25 -19.88
C GLY A 164 -37.04 3.88 -19.51
N ARG A 165 -38.31 3.64 -19.86
CA ARG A 165 -38.97 2.34 -19.74
C ARG A 165 -39.60 1.98 -21.07
N SER A 166 -39.38 0.75 -21.52
CA SER A 166 -40.02 0.24 -22.74
C SER A 166 -40.99 -0.89 -22.39
N ASP A 167 -42.23 -0.76 -22.85
CA ASP A 167 -43.22 -1.86 -22.90
C ASP A 167 -43.05 -2.72 -24.18
N ASP A 168 -42.11 -2.36 -25.06
CA ASP A 168 -41.98 -2.90 -26.41
C ASP A 168 -41.18 -4.22 -26.40
N THR A 169 -41.83 -5.31 -26.80
CA THR A 169 -41.30 -6.70 -26.90
C THR A 169 -40.20 -6.89 -27.97
N ALA A 170 -39.64 -5.80 -28.49
CA ALA A 170 -38.53 -5.80 -29.46
C ALA A 170 -37.14 -5.79 -28.77
N LEU A 171 -37.12 -5.58 -27.45
CA LEU A 171 -35.98 -5.86 -26.58
C LEU A 171 -35.98 -7.36 -26.31
N ASN A 172 -34.93 -8.06 -26.74
CA ASN A 172 -34.92 -9.52 -26.81
C ASN A 172 -34.85 -10.22 -25.43
N ASP A 173 -35.27 -9.57 -24.34
CA ASP A 173 -35.60 -10.26 -23.08
C ASP A 173 -36.66 -9.57 -22.16
N GLY A 174 -37.50 -8.67 -22.69
CA GLY A 174 -38.69 -8.19 -21.98
C GLY A 174 -38.64 -6.73 -21.51
N THR A 175 -39.73 -6.28 -20.90
CA THR A 175 -39.95 -4.92 -20.38
C THR A 175 -38.84 -4.51 -19.41
N GLY A 176 -38.12 -3.44 -19.70
CA GLY A 176 -36.90 -3.08 -18.96
C GLY A 176 -36.60 -1.58 -18.88
N GLN A 177 -35.74 -1.22 -17.93
CA GLN A 177 -35.21 0.13 -17.72
C GLN A 177 -33.94 0.33 -18.56
N TYR A 178 -33.78 1.51 -19.15
CA TYR A 178 -32.57 1.86 -19.90
C TYR A 178 -32.20 3.32 -19.64
N MET A 179 -30.98 3.71 -19.97
CA MET A 179 -30.55 5.11 -19.86
C MET A 179 -30.66 5.79 -21.22
N PHE A 180 -31.30 6.95 -21.27
CA PHE A 180 -31.39 7.75 -22.49
C PHE A 180 -31.15 9.24 -22.24
N VAL A 181 -30.75 9.93 -23.29
CA VAL A 181 -30.62 11.39 -23.30
C VAL A 181 -31.19 11.92 -24.61
N ASP A 182 -31.94 13.02 -24.53
CA ASP A 182 -32.66 13.63 -25.65
C ASP A 182 -32.31 15.13 -25.74
N SER A 183 -32.06 15.59 -26.95
CA SER A 183 -31.74 16.97 -27.29
C SER A 183 -32.86 17.99 -27.08
N ASN A 184 -34.12 17.55 -26.89
CA ASN A 184 -35.29 18.43 -26.73
C ASN A 184 -35.15 19.51 -25.64
N ASP A 185 -34.35 19.25 -24.61
CA ASP A 185 -34.13 20.19 -23.50
C ASP A 185 -32.92 21.13 -23.72
N THR A 186 -32.17 20.97 -24.82
CA THR A 186 -31.00 21.81 -25.12
C THR A 186 -31.39 23.21 -25.56
N LYS A 187 -30.76 24.22 -24.96
CA LYS A 187 -31.01 25.64 -25.31
C LYS A 187 -29.82 26.32 -25.97
N SER A 188 -28.61 25.79 -25.78
CA SER A 188 -27.37 26.38 -26.26
C SER A 188 -26.46 25.35 -26.94
N PHE A 189 -25.46 25.82 -27.71
CA PHE A 189 -24.42 24.96 -28.28
C PHE A 189 -23.47 24.50 -27.15
N GLN A 190 -23.10 23.21 -27.13
CA GLN A 190 -22.13 22.56 -26.20
C GLN A 190 -22.66 22.14 -24.82
N GLU A 191 -23.89 21.63 -24.75
CA GLU A 191 -24.37 20.98 -23.53
C GLU A 191 -24.00 19.49 -23.52
N VAL A 192 -23.56 19.00 -22.36
CA VAL A 192 -22.98 17.66 -22.18
C VAL A 192 -23.69 16.95 -21.03
N ALA A 193 -24.13 15.72 -21.26
CA ALA A 193 -24.63 14.80 -20.27
C ALA A 193 -23.58 13.70 -19.99
N LYS A 194 -23.34 13.41 -18.71
CA LYS A 194 -22.35 12.41 -18.27
C LYS A 194 -22.98 11.40 -17.33
N LEU A 195 -22.83 10.13 -17.68
CA LEU A 195 -23.19 9.00 -16.83
C LEU A 195 -21.89 8.32 -16.39
N VAL A 196 -21.65 8.29 -15.08
CA VAL A 196 -20.38 7.89 -14.47
C VAL A 196 -20.57 6.60 -13.70
N SER A 197 -19.72 5.60 -13.95
CA SER A 197 -19.72 4.34 -13.19
C SER A 197 -19.21 4.53 -11.77
N PRO A 198 -19.46 3.58 -10.85
CA PRO A 198 -18.68 3.51 -9.63
C PRO A 198 -17.17 3.44 -9.93
N MET A 199 -16.38 4.02 -9.02
CA MET A 199 -14.92 3.91 -9.02
C MET A 199 -14.52 2.44 -8.81
N THR A 200 -13.75 1.87 -9.73
CA THR A 200 -13.20 0.53 -9.54
C THR A 200 -12.19 0.57 -8.40
N THR A 201 -12.17 -0.46 -7.57
CA THR A 201 -11.25 -0.55 -6.41
C THR A 201 -9.96 -1.30 -6.74
N VAL A 202 -9.92 -1.95 -7.90
CA VAL A 202 -8.82 -2.78 -8.38
C VAL A 202 -8.45 -2.42 -9.83
N PRO A 203 -7.23 -2.75 -10.28
CA PRO A 203 -6.88 -2.74 -11.70
C PRO A 203 -7.81 -3.63 -12.51
N MET A 204 -8.18 -3.19 -13.71
CA MET A 204 -9.07 -3.93 -14.61
C MET A 204 -8.46 -4.03 -16.01
N SER A 205 -8.52 -5.23 -16.60
CA SER A 205 -8.09 -5.47 -17.97
C SER A 205 -8.99 -6.51 -18.62
N GLY A 206 -9.55 -6.19 -19.79
CA GLY A 206 -10.46 -7.10 -20.47
C GLY A 206 -11.36 -6.39 -21.48
N CYS A 207 -12.45 -7.03 -21.86
CA CYS A 207 -13.44 -6.52 -22.80
C CYS A 207 -14.61 -5.86 -22.08
N LEU A 208 -14.77 -4.55 -22.28
CA LEU A 208 -15.98 -3.82 -21.92
C LEU A 208 -16.96 -3.88 -23.09
N SER A 209 -18.18 -4.36 -22.84
CA SER A 209 -19.24 -4.45 -23.85
C SER A 209 -20.47 -3.69 -23.42
N PHE A 210 -21.12 -2.98 -24.34
CA PHE A 210 -22.39 -2.29 -24.08
C PHE A 210 -23.22 -2.20 -25.36
N GLN A 211 -24.52 -1.95 -25.22
CA GLN A 211 -25.41 -1.73 -26.34
C GLN A 211 -25.90 -0.30 -26.35
N TYR A 212 -25.94 0.31 -27.53
CA TYR A 212 -26.51 1.64 -27.68
C TYR A 212 -27.40 1.74 -28.90
N GLN A 213 -28.34 2.66 -28.85
CA GLN A 213 -29.17 3.07 -29.97
C GLN A 213 -29.06 4.59 -30.13
N GLN A 214 -29.08 5.08 -31.35
CA GLN A 214 -29.05 6.52 -31.61
C GLN A 214 -29.97 6.90 -32.77
N TYR A 215 -30.50 8.12 -32.72
CA TYR A 215 -31.29 8.73 -33.78
C TYR A 215 -30.74 10.13 -34.08
N HIS A 216 -30.57 10.46 -35.36
CA HIS A 216 -29.94 11.71 -35.86
C HIS A 216 -28.43 11.90 -35.59
N ALA A 217 -27.59 10.93 -35.95
CA ALA A 217 -26.11 10.90 -35.73
C ALA A 217 -25.26 12.03 -36.38
N GLY A 218 -25.86 13.10 -36.90
CA GLY A 218 -25.14 14.27 -37.44
C GLY A 218 -24.97 15.43 -36.46
N ASP A 219 -25.80 15.51 -35.42
CA ASP A 219 -25.92 16.69 -34.54
C ASP A 219 -25.61 16.40 -33.06
N HIS A 220 -25.16 15.17 -32.75
CA HIS A 220 -24.68 14.77 -31.42
C HIS A 220 -23.41 13.92 -31.50
N LEU A 221 -22.63 13.93 -30.42
CA LEU A 221 -21.43 13.11 -30.26
C LEU A 221 -21.61 12.25 -29.00
N PHE A 222 -21.47 10.93 -29.16
CA PHE A 222 -21.46 9.98 -28.05
C PHE A 222 -20.05 9.39 -27.90
N THR A 223 -19.47 9.50 -26.72
CA THR A 223 -18.09 9.09 -26.43
C THR A 223 -18.01 8.43 -25.07
N LEU A 224 -17.20 7.38 -24.97
CA LEU A 224 -16.86 6.69 -23.74
C LEU A 224 -15.44 7.06 -23.33
N PHE A 225 -15.29 7.55 -22.12
CA PHE A 225 -14.01 7.85 -21.50
C PHE A 225 -13.75 6.95 -20.29
N SER A 226 -12.47 6.78 -19.97
CA SER A 226 -12.01 6.41 -18.63
C SER A 226 -11.55 7.66 -17.90
N ARG A 227 -11.79 7.71 -16.59
CA ARG A 227 -11.35 8.77 -15.68
C ARG A 227 -10.61 8.15 -14.51
N ASP A 228 -9.37 8.58 -14.26
CA ASP A 228 -8.58 8.11 -13.12
C ASP A 228 -8.89 8.90 -11.83
N GLN A 229 -8.27 8.50 -10.71
CA GLN A 229 -8.41 9.19 -9.41
C GLN A 229 -7.91 10.64 -9.40
N ALA A 230 -7.03 11.00 -10.35
CA ALA A 230 -6.55 12.37 -10.51
C ALA A 230 -7.49 13.22 -11.39
N GLY A 231 -8.57 12.62 -11.93
CA GLY A 231 -9.52 13.27 -12.81
C GLY A 231 -9.06 13.37 -14.26
N GLN A 232 -8.02 12.62 -14.66
CA GLN A 232 -7.52 12.61 -16.03
C GLN A 232 -8.42 11.73 -16.93
N TYR A 233 -8.86 12.29 -18.05
CA TYR A 233 -9.70 11.60 -19.03
C TYR A 233 -8.87 10.94 -20.13
N GLN A 234 -9.25 9.72 -20.51
CA GLN A 234 -8.76 9.02 -21.69
C GLN A 234 -9.94 8.49 -22.51
N GLU A 235 -10.00 8.86 -23.79
CA GLU A 235 -11.03 8.36 -24.71
C GLU A 235 -10.80 6.87 -24.99
N LEU A 236 -11.82 6.06 -24.73
CA LEU A 236 -11.80 4.63 -24.98
C LEU A 236 -12.50 4.29 -26.30
N TRP A 237 -13.60 4.97 -26.58
CA TRP A 237 -14.42 4.73 -27.77
C TRP A 237 -15.28 5.94 -28.09
N ARG A 238 -15.63 6.09 -29.37
CA ARG A 238 -16.50 7.16 -29.88
C ARG A 238 -17.41 6.59 -30.96
N ALA A 239 -18.66 7.02 -30.99
CA ALA A 239 -19.59 6.68 -32.07
C ALA A 239 -19.10 7.29 -33.41
N ASP A 240 -18.98 6.46 -34.45
CA ASP A 240 -18.47 6.89 -35.76
C ASP A 240 -19.33 7.98 -36.41
N LEU A 241 -18.67 9.05 -36.87
CA LEU A 241 -19.23 10.05 -37.78
C LEU A 241 -18.89 9.63 -39.23
N LEU A 242 -19.79 8.89 -39.87
CA LEU A 242 -20.02 8.78 -41.32
C LEU A 242 -18.85 8.65 -42.35
N GLU A 243 -17.59 8.44 -41.98
CA GLU A 243 -16.50 8.38 -42.98
C GLU A 243 -15.92 6.99 -43.30
N ASN A 244 -16.29 5.90 -42.61
CA ASN A 244 -15.59 4.62 -42.85
C ASN A 244 -16.38 3.31 -42.91
N ASN A 245 -17.71 3.33 -42.96
CA ASN A 245 -18.47 2.09 -43.17
C ASN A 245 -19.60 2.30 -44.18
N ASN A 246 -19.54 1.56 -45.30
CA ASN A 246 -20.61 1.39 -46.30
C ASN A 246 -21.82 0.61 -45.71
N VAL A 247 -22.23 0.93 -44.49
CA VAL A 247 -23.49 0.47 -43.91
C VAL A 247 -24.51 1.53 -44.27
N ASN A 248 -25.50 1.16 -45.08
CA ASN A 248 -26.56 2.05 -45.50
C ASN A 248 -27.47 2.29 -44.28
N TRP A 249 -27.14 3.29 -43.46
CA TRP A 249 -27.93 3.69 -42.30
C TRP A 249 -29.28 4.24 -42.77
N SER A 250 -30.30 3.39 -42.83
CA SER A 250 -31.67 3.85 -43.01
C SER A 250 -32.12 4.56 -41.73
N PRO A 251 -32.77 5.74 -41.80
CA PRO A 251 -33.15 6.55 -40.64
C PRO A 251 -34.26 5.95 -39.75
N GLU A 252 -34.62 4.66 -39.90
CA GLU A 252 -35.77 4.04 -39.24
C GLU A 252 -35.46 2.76 -38.43
N THR A 253 -34.21 2.30 -38.34
CA THR A 253 -33.94 1.04 -37.64
C THR A 253 -33.73 1.27 -36.16
N ARG A 254 -34.76 0.97 -35.35
CA ARG A 254 -34.69 0.74 -33.89
C ARG A 254 -33.84 -0.51 -33.57
N VAL A 255 -32.56 -0.49 -33.97
CA VAL A 255 -31.66 -1.63 -33.86
C VAL A 255 -30.56 -1.29 -32.86
N TRP A 256 -30.39 -2.15 -31.87
CA TRP A 256 -29.31 -2.06 -30.88
C TRP A 256 -27.97 -2.34 -31.54
N ILE A 257 -27.01 -1.44 -31.32
CA ILE A 257 -25.65 -1.57 -31.84
C ILE A 257 -24.77 -2.06 -30.69
N PRO A 258 -24.23 -3.29 -30.77
CA PRO A 258 -23.28 -3.77 -29.78
C PRO A 258 -21.93 -3.09 -29.99
N VAL A 259 -21.31 -2.66 -28.90
CA VAL A 259 -19.97 -2.09 -28.86
C VAL A 259 -19.10 -2.94 -27.95
N GLN A 260 -17.87 -3.18 -28.39
CA GLN A 260 -16.85 -3.90 -27.64
C GLN A 260 -15.57 -3.07 -27.64
N VAL A 261 -15.04 -2.79 -26.45
CA VAL A 261 -13.88 -1.93 -26.24
C VAL A 261 -12.91 -2.63 -25.30
N ASP A 262 -11.65 -2.72 -25.70
CA ASP A 262 -10.60 -3.24 -24.83
C ASP A 262 -10.29 -2.21 -23.74
N LEU A 263 -10.60 -2.56 -22.48
CA LEU A 263 -10.28 -1.76 -21.31
C LEU A 263 -8.95 -2.22 -20.72
N LYS A 264 -8.01 -1.29 -20.51
CA LYS A 264 -6.68 -1.56 -19.93
C LYS A 264 -6.36 -0.51 -18.87
N ALA A 265 -6.52 -0.87 -17.61
CA ALA A 265 -6.41 0.04 -16.48
C ALA A 265 -5.57 -0.58 -15.35
N PRO A 266 -4.29 -0.22 -15.22
CA PRO A 266 -3.45 -0.70 -14.12
C PRO A 266 -3.76 -0.01 -12.78
N TYR A 267 -4.75 0.88 -12.75
CA TYR A 267 -5.17 1.67 -11.60
C TYR A 267 -6.71 1.70 -11.53
N PRO A 268 -7.28 1.98 -10.33
CA PRO A 268 -8.67 2.39 -10.16
C PRO A 268 -9.12 3.42 -11.20
N LEU A 269 -10.26 3.19 -11.86
CA LEU A 269 -10.88 4.17 -12.77
C LEU A 269 -12.41 4.23 -12.65
N GLU A 270 -12.99 5.24 -13.29
CA GLU A 270 -14.42 5.35 -13.60
C GLU A 270 -14.63 5.34 -15.11
N LEU A 271 -15.73 4.74 -15.56
CA LEU A 271 -16.21 4.84 -16.93
C LEU A 271 -17.18 6.04 -17.03
N VAL A 272 -16.94 6.91 -18.00
CA VAL A 272 -17.76 8.10 -18.24
C VAL A 272 -18.36 8.02 -19.63
N PHE A 273 -19.68 7.79 -19.69
CA PHE A 273 -20.46 7.85 -20.90
C PHE A 273 -20.93 9.28 -21.13
N GLU A 274 -20.34 9.94 -22.11
CA GLU A 274 -20.55 11.35 -22.41
C GLU A 274 -21.33 11.52 -23.72
N VAL A 275 -22.43 12.27 -23.67
CA VAL A 275 -23.16 12.69 -24.87
C VAL A 275 -23.20 14.21 -24.92
N SER A 276 -22.79 14.76 -26.05
CA SER A 276 -22.86 16.19 -26.32
C SER A 276 -23.74 16.47 -27.54
N PHE A 277 -24.51 17.56 -27.48
CA PHE A 277 -25.41 17.96 -28.55
C PHE A 277 -25.04 19.34 -29.09
N ASN A 278 -25.15 19.50 -30.41
CA ASN A 278 -24.92 20.76 -31.09
C ASN A 278 -26.20 21.61 -31.24
N GLY A 279 -27.34 21.16 -30.71
CA GLY A 279 -28.56 21.95 -30.66
C GLY A 279 -29.85 21.13 -30.41
N PRO A 280 -31.02 21.80 -30.41
CA PRO A 280 -32.32 21.21 -30.01
C PRO A 280 -32.92 20.19 -30.98
N HIS A 281 -32.28 19.93 -32.12
CA HIS A 281 -32.70 18.91 -33.09
C HIS A 281 -31.68 17.77 -33.17
N GLY A 282 -30.82 17.63 -32.15
CA GLY A 282 -29.75 16.65 -32.14
C GLY A 282 -30.16 15.21 -31.89
N GLY A 283 -31.46 14.91 -31.80
CA GLY A 283 -31.99 13.56 -31.62
C GLY A 283 -31.79 13.02 -30.21
N TYR A 284 -31.56 11.71 -30.10
CA TYR A 284 -31.42 11.02 -28.82
C TYR A 284 -30.42 9.86 -28.89
N VAL A 285 -29.86 9.51 -27.73
CA VAL A 285 -29.01 8.34 -27.52
C VAL A 285 -29.59 7.50 -26.38
N ILE A 286 -29.60 6.19 -26.55
CA ILE A 286 -30.01 5.20 -25.57
C ILE A 286 -28.81 4.28 -25.30
N LEU A 287 -28.60 3.91 -24.04
CA LEU A 287 -27.54 3.03 -23.55
C LEU A 287 -28.14 1.96 -22.65
N ASP A 288 -27.71 0.72 -22.84
CA ASP A 288 -28.13 -0.44 -22.05
C ASP A 288 -27.06 -1.56 -22.05
N GLN A 289 -27.25 -2.56 -21.19
CA GLN A 289 -26.48 -3.80 -21.10
C GLN A 289 -24.96 -3.61 -21.01
N ILE A 290 -24.49 -2.88 -20.00
CA ILE A 290 -23.05 -2.73 -19.72
C ILE A 290 -22.55 -4.01 -19.05
N SER A 291 -21.60 -4.69 -19.69
CA SER A 291 -20.99 -5.93 -19.23
C SER A 291 -19.47 -5.89 -19.37
N PHE A 292 -18.77 -6.66 -18.54
CA PHE A 292 -17.31 -6.74 -18.56
C PHE A 292 -16.85 -8.21 -18.53
N SER A 293 -15.89 -8.54 -19.39
CA SER A 293 -15.19 -9.81 -19.40
C SER A 293 -13.70 -9.59 -19.15
N PRO A 294 -13.02 -10.43 -18.34
CA PRO A 294 -11.56 -10.34 -18.18
C PRO A 294 -10.79 -10.74 -19.45
N GLU A 295 -11.44 -11.41 -20.41
CA GLU A 295 -10.86 -11.71 -21.71
C GLU A 295 -10.99 -10.49 -22.65
N PHE A 296 -9.93 -10.16 -23.38
CA PHE A 296 -9.95 -9.05 -24.34
C PHE A 296 -10.90 -9.34 -25.52
N CYS A 297 -11.50 -8.29 -26.08
CA CYS A 297 -12.46 -8.42 -27.17
C CYS A 297 -11.79 -8.95 -28.45
N ASN A 298 -10.52 -8.60 -28.64
CA ASN A 298 -9.71 -9.05 -29.77
C ASN A 298 -8.55 -9.92 -29.28
N ALA A 299 -8.36 -11.09 -29.91
CA ALA A 299 -7.23 -11.97 -29.58
C ALA A 299 -5.85 -11.33 -29.83
N GLY A 300 -5.79 -10.22 -30.59
CA GLY A 300 -4.57 -9.44 -30.83
C GLY A 300 -4.25 -8.39 -29.75
N THR A 301 -5.11 -8.22 -28.74
CA THR A 301 -4.99 -7.20 -27.69
C THR A 301 -4.66 -7.74 -26.29
N GLU A 302 -4.16 -8.98 -26.18
CA GLU A 302 -3.48 -9.51 -24.98
C GLU A 302 -2.46 -8.51 -24.36
N PRO A 303 -2.18 -8.58 -23.04
CA PRO A 303 -2.11 -7.41 -22.18
C PRO A 303 -0.87 -6.51 -22.37
N MET A 304 -0.97 -5.34 -21.72
CA MET A 304 0.12 -4.41 -21.47
C MET A 304 1.41 -5.13 -21.10
N PHE A 305 2.53 -4.53 -21.50
CA PHE A 305 3.88 -4.82 -20.99
C PHE A 305 3.82 -5.30 -19.54
N ASP A 306 4.11 -6.59 -19.33
CA ASP A 306 4.30 -7.13 -18.00
C ASP A 306 5.55 -6.44 -17.41
N PRO A 307 5.41 -5.57 -16.38
CA PRO A 307 6.56 -4.88 -15.81
C PRO A 307 7.56 -5.86 -15.20
N SER A 308 7.15 -7.10 -14.91
CA SER A 308 8.03 -8.17 -14.47
C SER A 308 9.09 -8.55 -15.52
N VAL A 309 8.88 -8.22 -16.79
CA VAL A 309 9.88 -8.35 -17.86
C VAL A 309 11.12 -7.50 -17.57
N ALA A 310 10.97 -6.40 -16.82
CA ALA A 310 12.06 -5.57 -16.33
C ALA A 310 12.66 -6.07 -15.02
N ASN A 311 12.11 -7.12 -14.39
CA ASN A 311 12.71 -7.69 -13.19
C ASN A 311 13.97 -8.46 -13.54
N CYS A 312 15.01 -8.30 -12.73
CA CYS A 312 16.23 -9.07 -12.88
C CYS A 312 17.00 -9.17 -11.56
N ASP A 313 17.17 -10.41 -11.10
CA ASP A 313 18.03 -10.82 -9.99
C ASP A 313 19.43 -11.24 -10.47
N PHE A 314 19.69 -11.18 -11.78
CA PHE A 314 20.94 -11.58 -12.44
C PHE A 314 21.41 -13.03 -12.19
N GLU A 315 20.57 -13.92 -11.64
CA GLU A 315 21.01 -15.28 -11.30
C GLU A 315 21.13 -16.20 -12.51
N SER A 316 20.32 -16.00 -13.53
CA SER A 316 20.33 -16.81 -14.77
C SER A 316 20.93 -16.09 -15.98
N GLY A 317 21.41 -14.85 -15.82
CA GLY A 317 22.04 -14.08 -16.90
C GLY A 317 21.84 -12.57 -16.76
N TYR A 318 21.68 -11.86 -17.87
CA TYR A 318 21.37 -10.42 -17.90
C TYR A 318 19.86 -10.15 -18.03
N CYS A 319 19.01 -11.17 -17.96
CA CYS A 319 17.57 -11.07 -18.24
C CYS A 319 17.31 -10.36 -19.59
N GLN A 320 16.54 -9.28 -19.60
CA GLN A 320 16.30 -8.42 -20.77
C GLN A 320 17.20 -7.17 -20.82
N TYR A 321 18.22 -7.09 -19.97
CA TYR A 321 19.15 -5.95 -19.96
C TYR A 321 20.24 -6.13 -21.02
N VAL A 322 20.47 -5.07 -21.80
CA VAL A 322 21.44 -5.07 -22.91
C VAL A 322 22.54 -4.03 -22.71
N GLN A 323 23.71 -4.32 -23.26
CA GLN A 323 24.88 -3.44 -23.27
C GLN A 323 25.32 -3.18 -24.73
N THR A 324 25.72 -1.95 -25.05
CA THR A 324 26.19 -1.57 -26.39
C THR A 324 27.54 -2.20 -26.74
N GLN A 325 27.68 -2.79 -27.93
CA GLN A 325 28.88 -3.55 -28.36
C GLN A 325 30.15 -2.69 -28.57
N THR A 326 30.04 -1.37 -28.66
CA THR A 326 31.19 -0.47 -28.88
C THR A 326 32.03 -0.23 -27.63
N ASP A 327 31.45 -0.42 -26.45
CA ASP A 327 32.11 -0.25 -25.15
C ASP A 327 32.30 -1.65 -24.55
N SER A 328 33.51 -2.20 -24.62
CA SER A 328 33.85 -3.56 -24.18
C SER A 328 33.17 -3.96 -22.85
N SER A 329 32.06 -4.72 -22.90
CA SER A 329 31.33 -5.36 -21.77
C SER A 329 31.77 -4.90 -20.37
N LEU A 330 31.29 -3.72 -19.96
CA LEU A 330 31.76 -3.04 -18.75
C LEU A 330 30.98 -3.47 -17.50
N TRP A 331 29.70 -3.81 -17.64
CA TRP A 331 28.95 -4.52 -16.61
C TRP A 331 29.19 -6.01 -16.75
N ARG A 332 29.77 -6.62 -15.72
CA ARG A 332 30.10 -8.03 -15.70
C ARG A 332 29.29 -8.72 -14.62
N ARG A 333 28.58 -9.78 -14.99
CA ARG A 333 27.96 -10.67 -14.02
C ARG A 333 29.04 -11.38 -13.19
N VAL A 334 29.00 -11.20 -11.89
CA VAL A 334 29.93 -11.80 -10.93
C VAL A 334 29.13 -12.66 -9.97
N SER A 335 29.54 -13.92 -9.81
CA SER A 335 28.94 -14.83 -8.84
C SER A 335 29.86 -14.99 -7.63
N VAL A 336 29.32 -14.86 -6.42
CA VAL A 336 30.06 -14.91 -5.15
C VAL A 336 29.56 -16.07 -4.29
N ARG A 337 30.50 -16.82 -3.69
CA ARG A 337 30.21 -17.85 -2.69
C ARG A 337 30.30 -17.25 -1.29
N PRO A 338 29.57 -17.78 -0.29
CA PRO A 338 29.55 -17.20 1.04
C PRO A 338 30.97 -17.17 1.63
N ASN A 339 31.46 -15.97 1.95
CA ASN A 339 32.76 -15.73 2.53
C ASN A 339 32.66 -14.59 3.55
N ILE A 340 33.18 -14.83 4.75
CA ILE A 340 33.24 -13.92 5.91
C ILE A 340 33.84 -12.52 5.58
N TYR A 341 34.61 -12.39 4.50
CA TYR A 341 35.31 -11.13 4.15
C TYR A 341 34.75 -10.40 2.92
N THR A 342 33.72 -10.91 2.26
CA THR A 342 33.15 -10.28 1.05
C THR A 342 31.64 -10.22 1.16
N ALA A 343 31.07 -9.02 1.03
CA ALA A 343 29.63 -8.85 0.80
C ALA A 343 29.24 -9.68 -0.43
N GLY A 344 28.35 -10.67 -0.23
CA GLY A 344 27.82 -11.55 -1.26
C GLY A 344 26.79 -10.84 -2.13
N ASP A 345 25.98 -11.59 -2.89
CA ASP A 345 24.78 -11.04 -3.53
C ASP A 345 23.77 -10.57 -2.46
N HIS A 346 22.89 -9.62 -2.82
CA HIS A 346 21.93 -9.03 -1.89
C HIS A 346 20.84 -10.01 -1.43
N THR A 347 20.34 -10.90 -2.30
CA THR A 347 19.22 -11.81 -2.00
C THR A 347 19.58 -12.89 -0.98
N THR A 348 20.78 -13.47 -1.04
CA THR A 348 21.12 -14.64 -0.20
C THR A 348 22.49 -14.59 0.47
N GLY A 349 23.31 -13.58 0.15
CA GLY A 349 24.74 -13.57 0.48
C GLY A 349 25.57 -14.57 -0.34
N ALA A 350 24.96 -15.27 -1.31
CA ALA A 350 25.56 -16.28 -2.17
C ALA A 350 24.82 -16.36 -3.52
N GLY A 351 25.28 -15.61 -4.51
CA GLY A 351 24.54 -15.46 -5.77
C GLY A 351 25.29 -14.62 -6.78
N SER A 352 24.59 -14.01 -7.72
CA SER A 352 25.14 -13.36 -8.91
C SER A 352 24.58 -11.97 -9.10
N PHE A 353 25.46 -10.97 -9.20
CA PHE A 353 25.07 -9.57 -9.40
C PHE A 353 25.87 -8.95 -10.54
N LEU A 354 25.51 -7.75 -10.99
CA LEU A 354 26.28 -7.01 -11.98
C LEU A 354 27.31 -6.09 -11.35
N LEU A 355 28.57 -6.21 -11.80
CA LEU A 355 29.69 -5.38 -11.37
C LEU A 355 30.22 -4.51 -12.52
N ALA A 356 30.22 -3.20 -12.32
CA ALA A 356 30.97 -2.24 -13.13
C ALA A 356 32.24 -1.77 -12.40
N ASN A 357 33.20 -1.23 -13.16
CA ASN A 357 34.45 -0.66 -12.64
C ASN A 357 35.34 -1.65 -11.85
N SER A 358 35.62 -2.82 -12.43
CA SER A 358 36.59 -3.77 -11.86
C SER A 358 38.04 -3.33 -12.12
N ARG A 359 38.96 -3.64 -11.19
CA ARG A 359 40.39 -3.26 -11.19
C ARG A 359 41.23 -3.71 -12.40
N PHE A 360 40.62 -4.34 -13.40
CA PHE A 360 41.27 -4.90 -14.58
C PHE A 360 40.95 -4.16 -15.90
N SER A 361 40.21 -3.04 -15.86
CA SER A 361 39.99 -2.20 -17.05
C SER A 361 41.18 -1.24 -17.28
N LEU A 362 41.85 -1.37 -18.43
CA LEU A 362 43.12 -0.69 -18.77
C LEU A 362 42.94 0.72 -19.37
N GLN A 363 41.71 1.25 -19.47
CA GLN A 363 41.41 2.52 -20.13
C GLN A 363 40.79 3.54 -19.16
N SER A 364 41.27 4.78 -19.17
CA SER A 364 40.75 5.92 -18.39
C SER A 364 39.59 6.61 -19.12
N GLY A 365 38.52 6.97 -18.41
CA GLY A 365 37.46 7.86 -18.94
C GLY A 365 36.32 7.14 -19.66
N TYR A 366 35.84 6.01 -19.15
CA TYR A 366 34.74 5.25 -19.77
C TYR A 366 33.41 5.43 -19.03
N VAL A 367 32.31 5.27 -19.78
CA VAL A 367 30.93 5.33 -19.31
C VAL A 367 30.27 4.00 -19.59
N SER A 368 29.86 3.28 -18.55
CA SER A 368 29.15 2.02 -18.68
C SER A 368 27.64 2.27 -18.66
N ARG A 369 26.92 1.73 -19.64
CA ARG A 369 25.46 1.86 -19.77
C ARG A 369 24.83 0.49 -19.80
N LEU A 370 23.83 0.29 -18.96
CA LEU A 370 22.99 -0.91 -18.94
C LEU A 370 21.56 -0.50 -19.28
N PHE A 371 21.07 -0.93 -20.45
CA PHE A 371 19.75 -0.58 -20.94
C PHE A 371 18.74 -1.62 -20.52
N GLY A 372 17.67 -1.20 -19.84
CA GLY A 372 16.52 -2.05 -19.54
C GLY A 372 15.57 -2.21 -20.73
N PRO A 373 14.56 -3.08 -20.60
CA PRO A 373 13.53 -3.25 -21.62
C PRO A 373 12.71 -1.96 -21.81
N PRO A 374 12.12 -1.76 -23.00
CA PRO A 374 11.27 -0.60 -23.29
C PRO A 374 9.99 -0.66 -22.46
N MET A 375 9.72 0.41 -21.72
CA MET A 375 8.50 0.60 -20.93
C MET A 375 7.53 1.53 -21.67
N PRO A 376 6.24 1.20 -21.75
CA PRO A 376 5.21 2.08 -22.30
C PRO A 376 5.11 3.43 -21.58
N GLY A 377 4.82 4.49 -22.34
CA GLY A 377 4.49 5.81 -21.81
C GLY A 377 3.06 5.90 -21.26
N ASN A 378 2.74 7.06 -20.68
CA ASN A 378 1.48 7.37 -19.99
C ASN A 378 1.15 6.40 -18.83
N GLN A 379 2.18 5.82 -18.23
CA GLN A 379 2.06 4.92 -17.09
C GLN A 379 3.02 5.38 -15.98
N LYS A 380 2.67 5.04 -14.74
CA LYS A 380 3.55 5.18 -13.58
C LYS A 380 4.14 3.83 -13.22
N TYR A 381 5.40 3.82 -12.84
CA TYR A 381 6.12 2.62 -12.41
C TYR A 381 6.82 2.86 -11.08
N CYS A 382 6.75 1.90 -10.18
CA CYS A 382 7.60 1.83 -9.02
C CYS A 382 8.82 0.95 -9.34
N LEU A 383 9.99 1.59 -9.46
CA LEU A 383 11.29 0.96 -9.66
C LEU A 383 11.96 0.74 -8.32
N LYS A 384 12.33 -0.51 -8.03
CA LYS A 384 13.14 -0.92 -6.88
C LYS A 384 14.42 -1.59 -7.37
N PHE A 385 15.56 -1.28 -6.77
CA PHE A 385 16.82 -1.97 -7.07
C PHE A 385 17.81 -1.84 -5.92
N PHE A 386 18.81 -2.71 -5.89
CA PHE A 386 19.89 -2.68 -4.92
C PHE A 386 21.21 -2.30 -5.58
N TYR A 387 22.01 -1.47 -4.93
CA TYR A 387 23.35 -1.13 -5.41
C TYR A 387 24.39 -1.16 -4.30
N SER A 388 25.65 -1.40 -4.66
CA SER A 388 26.78 -1.44 -3.73
C SER A 388 27.98 -0.69 -4.31
N LEU A 389 28.67 0.12 -3.51
CA LEU A 389 29.84 0.90 -3.96
C LEU A 389 31.11 0.49 -3.21
N ARG A 390 32.21 0.28 -3.93
CA ARG A 390 33.49 -0.18 -3.40
C ARG A 390 34.69 0.54 -4.02
N GLY A 391 35.31 1.47 -3.30
CA GLY A 391 36.60 2.05 -3.69
C GLY A 391 37.19 3.10 -2.73
N LEU A 392 38.34 3.67 -3.13
CA LEU A 392 39.34 4.30 -2.25
C LEU A 392 39.33 5.84 -2.27
N SER A 393 38.87 6.51 -3.33
CA SER A 393 38.88 7.99 -3.40
C SER A 393 37.60 8.56 -4.01
N GLY A 394 36.95 9.45 -3.25
CA GLY A 394 35.59 9.90 -3.48
C GLY A 394 35.43 10.83 -4.67
N THR A 395 34.67 10.39 -5.67
CA THR A 395 34.12 11.27 -6.71
C THR A 395 32.60 11.31 -6.60
N ASP A 396 32.01 12.46 -6.92
CA ASP A 396 30.56 12.64 -7.01
C ASP A 396 30.05 12.00 -8.32
N GLN A 397 28.90 11.30 -8.24
CA GLN A 397 28.16 10.64 -9.35
C GLN A 397 28.78 9.34 -9.91
N VAL A 398 28.89 8.31 -9.05
CA VAL A 398 29.42 6.99 -9.44
C VAL A 398 28.37 6.13 -10.16
N LEU A 399 27.11 6.14 -9.71
CA LEU A 399 25.97 5.45 -10.32
C LEU A 399 24.81 6.43 -10.47
N SER A 400 24.11 6.38 -11.60
CA SER A 400 22.91 7.18 -11.85
C SER A 400 21.94 6.41 -12.73
N ALA A 401 20.65 6.65 -12.54
CA ALA A 401 19.58 6.09 -13.37
C ALA A 401 18.98 7.20 -14.23
N TYR A 402 18.82 6.92 -15.52
CA TYR A 402 18.27 7.83 -16.52
C TYR A 402 17.06 7.20 -17.22
N LEU A 403 16.15 8.05 -17.69
CA LEU A 403 15.14 7.70 -18.67
C LEU A 403 15.61 8.08 -20.08
N TYR A 404 15.62 7.09 -20.96
CA TYR A 404 15.91 7.25 -22.38
C TYR A 404 14.61 7.11 -23.18
N TYR A 405 14.18 8.17 -23.84
CA TYR A 405 12.97 8.18 -24.66
C TYR A 405 13.23 7.56 -26.04
N ALA A 406 12.28 6.75 -26.53
CA ALA A 406 12.41 6.03 -27.80
C ALA A 406 12.48 6.95 -29.04
N ASP A 407 12.08 8.21 -28.92
CA ASP A 407 12.10 9.23 -29.97
C ASP A 407 13.46 9.95 -30.13
N GLY A 408 14.46 9.58 -29.32
CA GLY A 408 15.78 10.21 -29.32
C GLY A 408 15.83 11.58 -28.63
N THR A 409 14.78 11.97 -27.91
CA THR A 409 14.77 13.21 -27.12
C THR A 409 15.65 13.14 -25.87
N LYS A 410 15.91 14.31 -25.28
CA LYS A 410 16.87 14.55 -24.19
C LYS A 410 16.66 13.57 -23.02
N GLN A 411 17.76 13.00 -22.53
CA GLN A 411 17.79 12.09 -21.38
C GLN A 411 17.42 12.83 -20.09
N GLU A 412 16.60 12.20 -19.25
CA GLU A 412 16.21 12.72 -17.93
C GLU A 412 16.85 11.90 -16.83
N GLN A 413 17.50 12.56 -15.87
CA GLN A 413 18.14 11.90 -14.73
C GLN A 413 17.11 11.73 -13.61
N ILE A 414 16.70 10.50 -13.34
CA ILE A 414 15.68 10.20 -12.32
C ILE A 414 16.28 9.94 -10.94
N TRP A 415 17.55 9.51 -10.89
CA TRP A 415 18.23 9.24 -9.64
C TRP A 415 19.75 9.30 -9.80
N THR A 416 20.44 9.69 -8.73
CA THR A 416 21.90 9.65 -8.64
C THR A 416 22.34 9.48 -7.21
N GLN A 417 23.50 8.84 -7.04
CA GLN A 417 24.07 8.65 -5.72
C GLN A 417 24.75 9.92 -5.18
N ASN A 418 24.31 10.38 -4.01
CA ASN A 418 24.80 11.59 -3.35
C ASN A 418 25.63 11.35 -2.08
N TYR A 419 25.71 10.11 -1.57
CA TYR A 419 26.36 9.81 -0.27
C TYR A 419 27.53 8.82 -0.37
N LYS A 420 28.51 9.00 0.51
CA LYS A 420 29.75 8.21 0.59
C LYS A 420 29.57 6.99 1.51
N ILE A 421 28.90 5.94 1.03
CA ILE A 421 28.72 4.69 1.78
C ILE A 421 29.53 3.57 1.10
N ARG A 422 30.27 2.77 1.88
CA ARG A 422 31.24 1.78 1.38
C ARG A 422 30.80 0.34 1.73
N ASN A 423 30.81 -0.54 0.73
CA ASN A 423 30.70 -2.00 0.86
C ASN A 423 29.41 -2.52 1.55
N VAL A 424 28.26 -1.91 1.28
CA VAL A 424 26.93 -2.37 1.72
C VAL A 424 25.95 -2.25 0.55
N TRP A 425 25.00 -3.18 0.44
CA TRP A 425 23.90 -3.13 -0.52
C TRP A 425 22.83 -2.17 -0.03
N ILE A 426 22.42 -1.22 -0.86
CA ILE A 426 21.45 -0.18 -0.50
C ILE A 426 20.26 -0.31 -1.45
N ALA A 427 19.06 -0.39 -0.87
CA ALA A 427 17.79 -0.36 -1.59
C ALA A 427 17.49 1.05 -2.09
N VAL A 428 17.00 1.16 -3.32
CA VAL A 428 16.48 2.39 -3.90
C VAL A 428 15.07 2.13 -4.37
N GLU A 429 14.12 2.98 -3.98
CA GLU A 429 12.74 2.96 -4.45
C GLU A 429 12.39 4.30 -5.10
N LEU A 430 11.89 4.26 -6.35
CA LEU A 430 11.63 5.43 -7.17
C LEU A 430 10.30 5.28 -7.89
N THR A 431 9.45 6.31 -7.80
CA THR A 431 8.27 6.41 -8.66
C THR A 431 8.67 7.13 -9.96
N ILE A 432 8.48 6.45 -11.08
CA ILE A 432 8.79 6.90 -12.44
C ILE A 432 7.49 7.23 -13.14
N GLN A 433 7.38 8.44 -13.69
CA GLN A 433 6.25 8.84 -14.53
C GLN A 433 6.80 9.32 -15.87
N SER A 434 6.32 8.74 -16.95
CA SER A 434 6.71 9.14 -18.31
C SER A 434 5.50 9.22 -19.21
N GLN A 435 5.36 10.30 -19.98
CA GLN A 435 4.31 10.42 -21.00
C GLN A 435 4.63 9.66 -22.29
N LYS A 436 5.88 9.24 -22.47
CA LYS A 436 6.39 8.60 -23.68
C LYS A 436 7.02 7.25 -23.38
N ASN A 437 7.14 6.40 -24.38
CA ASN A 437 7.85 5.13 -24.23
C ASN A 437 9.31 5.39 -23.88
N ALA A 438 9.78 4.80 -22.80
CA ALA A 438 11.10 5.07 -22.23
C ALA A 438 11.77 3.79 -21.71
N GLN A 439 13.10 3.81 -21.63
CA GLN A 439 13.92 2.76 -21.03
C GLN A 439 14.64 3.31 -19.82
N VAL A 440 14.69 2.53 -18.73
CA VAL A 440 15.60 2.83 -17.61
C VAL A 440 17.01 2.43 -18.01
N VAL A 441 17.94 3.37 -17.88
CA VAL A 441 19.35 3.15 -18.19
C VAL A 441 20.18 3.42 -16.93
N PHE A 442 20.87 2.40 -16.44
CA PHE A 442 21.82 2.53 -15.36
C PHE A 442 23.17 2.93 -15.94
N ILE A 443 23.69 4.07 -15.50
CA ILE A 443 24.95 4.63 -15.96
C ILE A 443 25.94 4.69 -14.80
N SER A 444 27.09 4.05 -15.00
CA SER A 444 28.24 4.18 -14.10
C SER A 444 29.40 4.85 -14.82
N THR A 445 29.96 5.90 -14.22
CA THR A 445 31.01 6.73 -14.83
C THR A 445 32.34 6.58 -14.11
N CYS A 446 33.41 6.41 -14.88
CA CYS A 446 34.77 6.25 -14.37
C CYS A 446 35.69 7.32 -14.98
N LYS A 447 35.93 8.40 -14.24
CA LYS A 447 36.75 9.54 -14.73
C LYS A 447 38.25 9.24 -14.74
N ASN A 448 38.77 8.49 -13.77
CA ASN A 448 40.21 8.27 -13.61
C ASN A 448 40.51 6.89 -13.02
N ILE A 449 41.47 6.13 -13.58
CA ILE A 449 41.81 4.75 -13.14
C ILE A 449 42.11 4.63 -11.63
N TRP A 450 42.61 5.69 -11.01
CA TRP A 450 42.94 5.76 -9.58
C TRP A 450 41.76 6.12 -8.67
N SER A 451 40.63 6.54 -9.24
CA SER A 451 39.45 7.04 -8.53
C SER A 451 38.14 6.40 -8.99
N CYS A 452 38.19 5.22 -9.62
CA CYS A 452 36.99 4.51 -10.03
C CYS A 452 36.58 3.51 -8.96
N ASP A 453 35.48 3.83 -8.29
CA ASP A 453 34.84 2.94 -7.35
C ASP A 453 34.08 1.85 -8.13
N SER A 454 34.20 0.61 -7.68
CA SER A 454 33.44 -0.54 -8.19
C SER A 454 31.97 -0.40 -7.81
N VAL A 455 31.07 -0.70 -8.76
CA VAL A 455 29.62 -0.58 -8.58
C VAL A 455 28.98 -1.95 -8.76
N GLY A 456 28.34 -2.45 -7.71
CA GLY A 456 27.41 -3.57 -7.76
C GLY A 456 25.99 -3.07 -8.03
N LEU A 457 25.24 -3.79 -8.87
CA LEU A 457 23.82 -3.58 -9.13
C LEU A 457 23.13 -4.94 -9.08
N ASP A 458 22.00 -5.01 -8.38
CA ASP A 458 21.29 -6.27 -8.12
C ASP A 458 19.78 -6.05 -7.91
N ASP A 459 19.01 -7.14 -7.98
CA ASP A 459 17.59 -7.21 -7.60
C ASP A 459 16.71 -6.08 -8.14
N ILE A 460 16.73 -5.88 -9.46
CA ILE A 460 15.87 -4.89 -10.09
C ILE A 460 14.44 -5.43 -10.12
N LYS A 461 13.49 -4.64 -9.61
CA LYS A 461 12.05 -4.93 -9.64
C LYS A 461 11.29 -3.71 -10.14
N VAL A 462 10.40 -3.91 -11.09
CA VAL A 462 9.50 -2.87 -11.60
C VAL A 462 8.06 -3.33 -11.39
N THR A 463 7.26 -2.46 -10.82
CA THR A 463 5.82 -2.67 -10.61
C THR A 463 5.04 -1.47 -11.16
N LEU A 464 3.79 -1.68 -11.55
CA LEU A 464 2.92 -0.59 -12.01
C LEU A 464 2.38 0.21 -10.81
N GLY A 465 2.29 1.54 -10.96
CA GLY A 465 1.75 2.44 -9.94
C GLY A 465 2.81 3.21 -9.13
N ASP A 466 2.35 3.91 -8.10
CA ASP A 466 3.20 4.67 -7.17
C ASP A 466 3.89 3.72 -6.16
N CYS A 467 5.13 4.01 -5.76
CA CYS A 467 5.73 3.31 -4.63
C CYS A 467 4.97 3.71 -3.34
N ALA A 468 4.40 2.74 -2.63
CA ALA A 468 3.64 3.01 -1.41
C ALA A 468 4.54 3.62 -0.32
N LEU A 469 4.46 4.94 -0.14
CA LEU A 469 5.06 5.63 1.01
C LEU A 469 4.24 5.32 2.27
N LEU A 470 4.60 4.26 2.95
CA LEU A 470 4.32 4.08 4.36
C LEU A 470 5.67 4.14 5.08
N ALA A 471 5.71 4.84 6.23
CA ALA A 471 6.83 4.73 7.17
C ALA A 471 7.25 3.25 7.27
N PRO A 472 8.53 2.91 7.11
CA PRO A 472 8.92 1.52 7.08
C PRO A 472 8.60 0.93 8.47
N SER A 473 7.80 -0.13 8.46
CA SER A 473 7.43 -0.88 9.66
C SER A 473 8.65 -1.42 10.42
N HIS A 474 9.82 -1.41 9.79
CA HIS A 474 11.11 -1.86 10.29
C HIS A 474 12.24 -0.97 9.72
N CYS A 475 13.11 -0.44 10.58
CA CYS A 475 14.29 0.34 10.20
C CYS A 475 15.53 -0.16 10.95
N ASP A 476 16.42 -0.83 10.22
CA ASP A 476 17.73 -1.34 10.66
C ASP A 476 18.89 -0.39 10.30
N PHE A 477 18.57 0.80 9.77
CA PHE A 477 19.53 1.82 9.36
C PHE A 477 20.54 1.42 8.26
N GLU A 478 20.38 0.25 7.63
CA GLU A 478 21.31 -0.21 6.58
C GLU A 478 21.21 0.61 5.29
N ALA A 479 19.99 1.04 4.96
CA ALA A 479 19.68 1.87 3.80
C ALA A 479 19.50 3.37 4.16
N GLY A 480 20.09 3.81 5.26
CA GLY A 480 19.98 5.19 5.77
C GLY A 480 18.88 5.36 6.80
N LEU A 481 18.32 6.57 6.93
CA LEU A 481 17.44 6.91 8.06
C LEU A 481 15.99 6.40 7.94
N CYS A 482 15.64 5.63 6.91
CA CYS A 482 14.29 5.05 6.75
C CYS A 482 13.10 6.06 6.95
N GLY A 483 13.28 7.32 6.56
CA GLY A 483 12.27 8.38 6.75
C GLY A 483 12.28 9.07 8.13
N PHE A 484 13.20 8.72 9.02
CA PHE A 484 13.53 9.53 10.20
C PHE A 484 14.26 10.80 9.78
N THR A 485 14.00 11.89 10.49
CA THR A 485 14.63 13.20 10.28
C THR A 485 15.32 13.69 11.55
N GLN A 486 16.50 14.28 11.39
CA GLN A 486 17.17 15.02 12.46
C GLN A 486 16.39 16.28 12.81
N ASP A 487 16.15 16.50 14.11
CA ASP A 487 15.58 17.75 14.60
C ASP A 487 16.69 18.81 14.67
N LYS A 488 16.66 19.77 13.74
CA LYS A 488 17.72 20.79 13.63
C LYS A 488 17.43 22.08 14.40
N GLU A 489 16.21 22.21 14.93
CA GLU A 489 15.74 23.46 15.55
C GLU A 489 15.50 23.31 17.05
N GLY A 490 15.25 22.08 17.54
CA GLY A 490 14.91 21.79 18.94
C GLY A 490 16.02 21.17 19.81
N ASP A 491 17.23 20.93 19.30
CA ASP A 491 18.28 20.21 20.03
C ASP A 491 19.69 20.86 19.96
N SER A 492 20.71 20.17 20.48
CA SER A 492 22.08 20.69 20.56
C SER A 492 23.14 19.69 20.08
N GLY A 493 22.73 18.73 19.25
CA GLY A 493 23.59 17.69 18.67
C GLY A 493 22.78 16.70 17.82
N ASP A 494 23.44 16.03 16.87
CA ASP A 494 22.77 15.15 15.92
C ASP A 494 23.00 13.66 16.23
N TRP A 495 22.06 12.79 15.86
CA TRP A 495 22.35 11.36 15.71
C TRP A 495 23.18 11.13 14.45
N MET A 496 24.14 10.23 14.58
CA MET A 496 25.09 9.91 13.53
C MET A 496 24.99 8.44 13.16
N LEU A 497 24.95 8.18 11.85
CA LEU A 497 25.07 6.84 11.32
C LEU A 497 26.51 6.34 11.48
N ALA A 498 26.68 5.23 12.18
CA ALA A 498 27.97 4.61 12.41
C ALA A 498 27.98 3.14 12.01
N ARG A 499 29.19 2.64 11.78
CA ARG A 499 29.49 1.25 11.51
C ARG A 499 30.73 0.86 12.29
N GLY A 500 30.66 -0.23 13.05
CA GLY A 500 31.73 -0.65 13.96
C GLY A 500 31.77 0.15 15.27
N PRO A 501 32.90 0.19 16.00
CA PRO A 501 32.97 0.85 17.30
C PRO A 501 32.91 2.37 17.21
N THR A 502 32.34 3.02 18.23
CA THR A 502 32.31 4.49 18.32
C THR A 502 33.73 5.06 18.49
N PRO A 503 33.98 6.30 18.03
CA PRO A 503 35.27 6.99 18.21
C PRO A 503 35.80 7.01 19.64
N THR A 504 34.92 7.15 20.63
CA THR A 504 35.33 7.22 22.04
C THR A 504 35.56 5.83 22.62
N SER A 505 36.73 5.61 23.23
CA SER A 505 37.07 4.31 23.82
C SER A 505 36.25 3.99 25.08
N TYR A 506 35.92 2.71 25.26
CA TYR A 506 35.15 2.18 26.40
C TYR A 506 33.71 2.74 26.50
N THR A 507 33.09 2.97 25.36
CA THR A 507 31.68 3.38 25.21
C THR A 507 31.19 2.89 23.85
N GLY A 508 29.88 2.95 23.62
CA GLY A 508 29.25 2.56 22.37
C GLY A 508 29.33 1.07 22.04
N PRO A 509 28.55 0.60 21.05
CA PRO A 509 28.55 -0.80 20.64
C PRO A 509 29.78 -1.11 19.76
N ARG A 510 30.13 -2.39 19.64
CA ARG A 510 31.21 -2.83 18.73
C ARG A 510 30.77 -2.90 17.26
N GLY A 511 29.46 -2.93 17.02
CA GLY A 511 28.79 -3.05 15.73
C GLY A 511 27.26 -2.93 15.94
N ASP A 512 26.50 -2.89 14.86
CA ASP A 512 25.03 -2.93 14.84
C ASP A 512 24.47 -4.16 15.58
N HIS A 513 23.18 -4.13 15.85
CA HIS A 513 22.44 -5.23 16.43
C HIS A 513 22.11 -6.30 15.38
N THR A 514 21.73 -5.90 14.16
CA THR A 514 21.18 -6.78 13.12
C THR A 514 22.16 -7.86 12.67
N THR A 515 23.40 -7.47 12.35
CA THR A 515 24.42 -8.34 11.76
C THR A 515 25.75 -8.35 12.54
N GLY A 516 25.97 -7.36 13.40
CA GLY A 516 27.23 -7.12 14.11
C GLY A 516 28.33 -6.41 13.29
N VAL A 517 28.11 -6.18 11.99
CA VAL A 517 29.01 -5.47 11.08
C VAL A 517 28.33 -4.43 10.18
N GLY A 518 27.04 -4.21 10.36
CA GLY A 518 26.17 -3.25 9.69
C GLY A 518 26.18 -1.86 10.33
N HIS A 519 25.10 -1.11 10.12
CA HIS A 519 24.92 0.27 10.55
C HIS A 519 23.97 0.39 11.72
N TYR A 520 24.21 1.41 12.54
CA TYR A 520 23.31 1.79 13.62
C TYR A 520 23.38 3.30 13.81
N LEU A 521 22.40 3.88 14.48
CA LEU A 521 22.44 5.29 14.87
C LEU A 521 23.02 5.46 16.26
N HIS A 522 23.86 6.47 16.45
CA HIS A 522 24.38 6.82 17.76
C HIS A 522 24.57 8.32 17.95
N MET A 523 24.51 8.73 19.20
CA MET A 523 24.91 10.04 19.68
C MET A 523 26.37 9.93 20.18
N GLU A 524 27.29 10.66 19.55
CA GLU A 524 28.69 10.74 19.99
C GLU A 524 28.85 11.81 21.08
N ALA A 525 29.10 11.35 22.30
CA ALA A 525 29.15 12.23 23.46
C ALA A 525 30.36 13.17 23.44
N SER A 526 31.46 12.82 22.77
CA SER A 526 32.63 13.71 22.69
C SER A 526 32.38 15.00 21.89
N MET A 527 31.35 15.03 21.03
CA MET A 527 31.00 16.18 20.19
C MET A 527 29.96 17.12 20.81
N MET A 528 29.34 16.73 21.93
CA MET A 528 28.28 17.50 22.60
C MET A 528 28.79 18.09 23.92
N LEU A 529 28.03 18.90 24.66
CA LEU A 529 28.33 19.27 26.08
C LEU A 529 27.44 18.47 27.04
N ALA A 530 27.86 18.31 28.29
CA ALA A 530 27.04 17.60 29.28
C ALA A 530 25.65 18.26 29.40
N GLY A 531 24.59 17.46 29.30
CA GLY A 531 23.20 17.93 29.27
C GLY A 531 22.65 18.33 27.89
N HIS A 532 23.48 18.37 26.84
CA HIS A 532 22.98 18.53 25.46
C HIS A 532 22.14 17.33 25.05
N LYS A 533 21.23 17.57 24.11
CA LYS A 533 20.26 16.61 23.60
C LYS A 533 20.44 16.43 22.09
N ALA A 534 20.13 15.24 21.60
CA ALA A 534 20.02 14.89 20.21
C ALA A 534 18.68 14.19 19.95
N ARG A 535 17.88 14.70 19.02
CA ARG A 535 16.53 14.25 18.72
C ARG A 535 16.44 13.69 17.30
N LEU A 536 15.91 12.48 17.19
CA LEU A 536 15.60 11.82 15.93
C LEU A 536 14.08 11.64 15.84
N VAL A 537 13.47 12.23 14.83
CA VAL A 537 12.02 12.30 14.68
C VAL A 537 11.57 11.32 13.60
N SER A 538 10.58 10.49 13.89
CA SER A 538 10.00 9.59 12.90
C SER A 538 9.24 10.37 11.82
N SER A 539 9.00 9.72 10.68
CA SER A 539 7.95 10.17 9.77
C SER A 539 6.59 10.17 10.47
N SER A 540 5.62 10.87 9.90
CA SER A 540 4.31 11.03 10.51
C SER A 540 3.54 9.69 10.52
N LEU A 541 3.19 9.23 11.72
CA LEU A 541 2.47 8.01 11.99
C LEU A 541 0.96 8.30 12.06
N ARG A 542 0.15 7.40 11.49
CA ARG A 542 -1.31 7.47 11.63
C ARG A 542 -1.72 7.09 13.05
N GLY A 543 -2.70 7.80 13.59
CA GLY A 543 -3.27 7.50 14.89
C GLY A 543 -4.05 6.18 14.89
N SER A 544 -4.09 5.54 16.05
CA SER A 544 -4.86 4.33 16.34
C SER A 544 -5.49 4.43 17.72
N ARG A 545 -6.77 4.02 17.83
CA ARG A 545 -7.46 3.85 19.12
C ARG A 545 -7.03 2.55 19.83
N GLU A 546 -6.26 1.70 19.18
CA GLU A 546 -5.71 0.47 19.76
C GLU A 546 -4.28 0.71 20.25
N THR A 547 -3.86 -0.03 21.27
CA THR A 547 -2.46 -0.02 21.72
C THR A 547 -1.55 -0.43 20.56
N GLN A 548 -0.47 0.31 20.39
CA GLN A 548 0.60 0.10 19.43
C GLN A 548 1.86 -0.30 20.18
N CYS A 549 2.73 -1.05 19.52
CA CYS A 549 4.00 -1.47 20.06
C CYS A 549 5.14 -0.85 19.25
N LEU A 550 5.95 -0.06 19.93
CA LEU A 550 7.26 0.33 19.44
C LEU A 550 8.30 -0.62 20.02
N GLN A 551 9.08 -1.27 19.17
CA GLN A 551 10.25 -2.04 19.55
C GLN A 551 11.50 -1.42 18.94
N PHE A 552 12.59 -1.44 19.69
CA PHE A 552 13.90 -1.03 19.17
C PHE A 552 14.99 -1.62 20.04
N TYR A 553 16.19 -1.73 19.49
CA TYR A 553 17.38 -2.08 20.24
C TYR A 553 18.14 -0.81 20.60
N TYR A 554 18.72 -0.80 21.79
CA TYR A 554 19.51 0.32 22.28
C TYR A 554 20.79 -0.16 22.98
N HIS A 555 21.81 0.68 22.96
CA HIS A 555 23.09 0.43 23.60
C HIS A 555 23.52 1.64 24.42
N MET A 556 23.85 1.39 25.69
CA MET A 556 24.19 2.42 26.68
C MET A 556 25.32 1.91 27.58
N TYR A 557 26.57 2.00 27.12
CA TYR A 557 27.75 1.54 27.84
C TYR A 557 28.76 2.68 28.02
N GLY A 558 29.26 2.87 29.24
CA GLY A 558 30.31 3.84 29.52
C GLY A 558 30.14 4.56 30.85
N SER A 559 31.23 5.13 31.36
CA SER A 559 31.21 5.85 32.63
C SER A 559 30.54 7.20 32.46
N GLY A 560 29.47 7.47 33.21
CA GLY A 560 28.76 8.75 33.17
C GLY A 560 27.80 8.90 31.99
N ILE A 561 27.24 7.79 31.51
CA ILE A 561 26.16 7.74 30.50
C ILE A 561 24.96 8.56 30.97
N GLY A 562 24.39 9.33 30.04
CA GLY A 562 23.21 10.14 30.26
C GLY A 562 21.92 9.35 30.17
N GLN A 563 21.03 9.76 29.27
CA GLN A 563 19.65 9.27 29.22
C GLN A 563 19.19 9.10 27.78
N LEU A 564 18.46 8.01 27.49
CA LEU A 564 17.68 7.84 26.28
C LEU A 564 16.20 7.95 26.64
N SER A 565 15.44 8.73 25.88
CA SER A 565 14.00 8.90 26.06
C SER A 565 13.28 8.77 24.73
N VAL A 566 12.08 8.20 24.77
CA VAL A 566 11.17 8.15 23.63
C VAL A 566 9.95 9.01 23.97
N TYR A 567 9.64 9.96 23.10
CA TYR A 567 8.48 10.82 23.22
C TYR A 567 7.50 10.59 22.06
N LEU A 568 6.24 10.87 22.33
CA LEU A 568 5.20 11.06 21.34
C LEU A 568 4.99 12.56 21.15
N GLN A 569 5.12 13.01 19.91
CA GLN A 569 4.97 14.41 19.51
C GLN A 569 3.73 14.57 18.63
N THR A 570 2.95 15.61 18.91
CA THR A 570 1.72 15.98 18.18
C THR A 570 1.95 17.27 17.41
N GLY A 571 1.17 17.53 16.35
CA GLY A 571 1.30 18.74 15.52
C GLY A 571 1.05 20.08 16.25
N GLU A 572 0.61 20.06 17.50
CA GLU A 572 0.53 21.23 18.38
C GLU A 572 1.89 21.50 19.05
N GLU A 573 2.46 22.69 18.84
CA GLU A 573 3.75 23.09 19.40
C GLU A 573 3.79 22.92 20.95
N ASN A 574 4.78 22.16 21.43
CA ASN A 574 5.23 22.01 22.84
C ASN A 574 4.56 20.96 23.75
N GLN A 575 3.97 19.88 23.24
CA GLN A 575 3.53 18.75 24.09
C GLN A 575 4.18 17.41 23.72
N ASP A 576 5.47 17.24 24.03
CA ASP A 576 6.12 15.93 23.98
C ASP A 576 5.63 15.07 25.15
N LYS A 577 4.92 13.97 24.87
CA LYS A 577 4.49 12.99 25.88
C LYS A 577 5.55 11.90 26.02
N LEU A 578 6.15 11.78 27.20
CA LEU A 578 7.14 10.73 27.48
C LEU A 578 6.49 9.33 27.43
N LEU A 579 7.01 8.45 26.57
CA LEU A 579 6.58 7.05 26.46
C LEU A 579 7.52 6.09 27.17
N TRP A 580 8.82 6.31 27.06
CA TRP A 580 9.84 5.41 27.64
C TRP A 580 11.12 6.16 27.96
N THR A 581 11.86 5.70 28.98
CA THR A 581 13.19 6.24 29.26
C THR A 581 14.11 5.23 29.93
N SER A 582 15.40 5.31 29.63
CA SER A 582 16.47 4.61 30.33
C SER A 582 17.62 5.57 30.65
N ARG A 583 18.28 5.36 31.79
CA ARG A 583 19.28 6.28 32.36
C ARG A 583 20.51 5.52 32.84
N GLY A 584 21.68 6.11 32.64
CA GLY A 584 22.95 5.54 33.08
C GLY A 584 23.39 4.32 32.28
N GLU A 585 24.47 3.69 32.72
CA GLU A 585 25.04 2.50 32.07
C GLU A 585 24.09 1.30 32.18
N GLN A 586 23.82 0.64 31.06
CA GLN A 586 22.91 -0.51 30.94
C GLN A 586 23.63 -1.82 30.60
N GLY A 587 24.90 -1.74 30.21
CA GLY A 587 25.76 -2.89 29.91
C GLY A 587 26.32 -2.85 28.49
N ILE A 588 27.16 -3.85 28.18
CA ILE A 588 27.94 -3.93 26.93
C ILE A 588 27.12 -4.50 25.76
N SER A 589 26.00 -5.18 26.05
CA SER A 589 25.14 -5.79 25.03
C SER A 589 24.07 -4.81 24.54
N TRP A 590 23.63 -5.00 23.29
CA TRP A 590 22.37 -4.42 22.81
C TRP A 590 21.20 -4.94 23.65
N LEU A 591 20.33 -4.04 24.06
CA LEU A 591 19.13 -4.35 24.84
C LEU A 591 17.89 -3.98 24.03
N ARG A 592 16.84 -4.79 24.13
CA ARG A 592 15.58 -4.51 23.46
C ARG A 592 14.66 -3.70 24.37
N ALA A 593 14.15 -2.59 23.87
CA ALA A 593 13.03 -1.88 24.45
C ALA A 593 11.72 -2.28 23.74
N SER A 594 10.64 -2.34 24.52
CA SER A 594 9.30 -2.60 24.02
C SER A 594 8.35 -1.62 24.72
N VAL A 595 7.73 -0.75 23.94
CA VAL A 595 6.98 0.41 24.43
C VAL A 595 5.56 0.32 23.90
N ASN A 596 4.62 0.08 24.82
CA ASN A 596 3.21 0.19 24.54
C ASN A 596 2.82 1.67 24.55
N TYR A 597 2.24 2.15 23.45
CA TYR A 597 1.67 3.49 23.38
C TYR A 597 0.33 3.45 22.64
N GLN A 598 -0.50 4.45 22.87
CA GLN A 598 -1.80 4.55 22.22
C GLN A 598 -2.06 6.03 21.97
N TYR A 599 -2.34 6.37 20.72
CA TYR A 599 -2.64 7.72 20.32
C TYR A 599 -3.46 7.71 19.03
N ASP A 600 -4.63 8.32 19.06
CA ASP A 600 -5.69 8.18 18.07
C ASP A 600 -5.60 9.19 16.90
N GLN A 601 -4.79 10.23 17.05
CA GLN A 601 -4.51 11.21 16.00
C GLN A 601 -3.14 11.00 15.34
N GLN A 602 -2.90 11.70 14.23
CA GLN A 602 -1.59 11.71 13.57
C GLN A 602 -0.52 12.26 14.52
N HIS A 603 0.60 11.55 14.64
CA HIS A 603 1.66 11.87 15.59
C HIS A 603 3.03 11.43 15.07
N GLN A 604 4.09 11.80 15.77
CA GLN A 604 5.45 11.37 15.50
C GLN A 604 6.06 10.77 16.77
N ILE A 605 7.06 9.92 16.60
CA ILE A 605 7.84 9.33 17.68
C ILE A 605 9.24 9.93 17.63
N VAL A 606 9.71 10.42 18.77
CA VAL A 606 11.00 11.10 18.90
C VAL A 606 11.91 10.32 19.82
N PHE A 607 13.07 9.94 19.32
CA PHE A 607 14.17 9.39 20.12
C PHE A 607 15.10 10.52 20.55
N GLU A 608 15.14 10.82 21.84
CA GLU A 608 15.99 11.85 22.44
C GLU A 608 17.11 11.21 23.27
N ALA A 609 18.35 11.36 22.83
CA ALA A 609 19.52 11.02 23.62
C ALA A 609 20.05 12.29 24.31
N THR A 610 20.33 12.20 25.60
CA THR A 610 20.93 13.28 26.40
C THR A 610 22.32 12.86 26.85
N ARG A 611 23.32 13.71 26.58
CA ARG A 611 24.69 13.46 27.03
C ARG A 611 24.79 13.57 28.55
N GLY A 612 25.40 12.57 29.19
CA GLY A 612 25.69 12.56 30.62
C GLY A 612 26.93 13.37 31.01
N ALA A 613 27.46 13.12 32.21
CA ALA A 613 28.56 13.89 32.80
C ALA A 613 29.93 13.65 32.13
N SER A 614 30.04 12.66 31.26
CA SER A 614 31.31 12.19 30.69
C SER A 614 31.30 12.24 29.17
N VAL A 615 32.49 12.20 28.55
CA VAL A 615 32.65 11.97 27.10
C VAL A 615 32.41 10.51 26.72
N ARG A 616 32.40 9.58 27.69
CA ARG A 616 32.09 8.16 27.48
C ARG A 616 30.60 7.89 27.64
N SER A 617 29.78 8.75 27.05
CA SER A 617 28.33 8.77 27.22
C SER A 617 27.60 8.47 25.89
N ASP A 618 28.17 7.63 25.04
CA ASP A 618 27.54 7.34 23.75
C ASP A 618 26.29 6.50 23.95
N ILE A 619 25.26 6.83 23.18
CA ILE A 619 23.98 6.13 23.20
C ILE A 619 23.68 5.74 21.77
N ALA A 620 23.35 4.48 21.54
CA ALA A 620 23.01 3.99 20.20
C ALA A 620 21.63 3.34 20.17
N ILE A 621 21.01 3.37 19.00
CA ILE A 621 19.74 2.69 18.68
C ILE A 621 19.86 1.94 17.36
N ASP A 622 19.08 0.88 17.23
CA ASP A 622 19.04 0.02 16.05
C ASP A 622 17.71 -0.74 15.95
N ASP A 623 17.41 -1.33 14.78
CA ASP A 623 16.26 -2.21 14.53
C ASP A 623 14.93 -1.65 15.09
N VAL A 624 14.54 -0.46 14.64
CA VAL A 624 13.31 0.22 15.08
C VAL A 624 12.10 -0.35 14.35
N VAL A 625 11.13 -0.86 15.10
CA VAL A 625 9.94 -1.55 14.58
C VAL A 625 8.67 -0.95 15.17
N PHE A 626 7.70 -0.69 14.31
CA PHE A 626 6.36 -0.27 14.71
C PHE A 626 5.36 -1.39 14.41
N GLU A 627 4.80 -1.99 15.45
CA GLU A 627 3.83 -3.07 15.37
C GLU A 627 2.46 -2.62 15.90
N ARG A 628 1.40 -3.25 15.37
CA ARG A 628 0.05 -3.08 15.90
C ARG A 628 -0.17 -3.97 17.11
N GLY A 629 -1.01 -3.53 18.04
CA GLY A 629 -1.30 -4.25 19.28
C GLY A 629 -0.28 -3.98 20.39
N PRO A 630 -0.53 -4.49 21.60
CA PRO A 630 0.43 -4.42 22.69
C PRO A 630 1.67 -5.26 22.36
N CYS A 631 2.83 -4.80 22.81
CA CYS A 631 4.09 -5.50 22.74
C CYS A 631 3.97 -6.87 23.40
N ARG A 632 4.05 -7.92 22.57
CA ARG A 632 4.05 -9.31 23.04
C ARG A 632 5.42 -9.59 23.66
N GLY A 633 5.46 -9.67 24.97
CA GLY A 633 6.66 -10.13 25.67
C GLY A 633 6.95 -11.59 25.29
N ILE A 634 8.23 -11.94 25.12
CA ILE A 634 8.68 -13.34 24.93
C ILE A 634 8.24 -14.27 26.08
N TYR A 635 7.68 -13.73 27.17
CA TYR A 635 7.30 -14.48 28.35
C TYR A 635 5.93 -15.16 28.31
N ASP A 636 5.11 -14.98 27.27
CA ASP A 636 3.81 -15.67 27.22
C ASP A 636 3.92 -17.19 26.96
N ASN A 637 5.11 -17.69 26.61
CA ASN A 637 5.41 -19.12 26.44
C ASN A 637 6.78 -19.54 27.03
N LEU A 638 7.24 -18.94 28.14
CA LEU A 638 8.43 -19.46 28.82
C LEU A 638 8.09 -20.70 29.65
N ILE A 639 8.38 -21.88 29.11
CA ILE A 639 8.42 -23.12 29.89
C ILE A 639 9.80 -23.23 30.51
N ILE A 640 9.92 -22.98 31.82
CA ILE A 640 11.15 -23.27 32.56
C ILE A 640 11.13 -24.77 32.92
N ILE A 641 11.98 -25.56 32.26
CA ILE A 641 12.20 -26.97 32.60
C ILE A 641 13.34 -27.05 33.61
N HIS A 642 13.02 -27.37 34.86
CA HIS A 642 14.04 -27.70 35.86
C HIS A 642 14.49 -29.15 35.67
N ILE A 643 15.67 -29.33 35.08
CA ILE A 643 16.34 -30.63 34.97
C ILE A 643 17.26 -30.80 36.17
N CYS A 644 16.97 -31.79 37.01
CA CYS A 644 17.83 -32.17 38.13
C CYS A 644 18.46 -33.53 37.87
N TYR A 645 19.78 -33.63 37.99
CA TYR A 645 20.52 -34.89 37.87
C TYR A 645 20.89 -35.41 39.27
N SER A 646 20.48 -36.64 39.58
CA SER A 646 20.81 -37.27 40.86
C SER A 646 22.07 -38.11 40.74
N ARG A 647 23.18 -37.63 41.34
CA ARG A 647 24.45 -38.38 41.41
C ARG A 647 24.36 -39.72 42.15
N TYR A 648 23.32 -39.94 42.95
CA TYR A 648 23.18 -41.16 43.77
C TYR A 648 22.44 -42.29 43.04
N ARG A 649 21.65 -41.95 42.01
CA ARG A 649 20.88 -42.92 41.21
C ARG A 649 21.24 -42.93 39.72
N ASP A 650 22.11 -42.01 39.28
CA ASP A 650 22.56 -41.88 37.90
C ASP A 650 21.40 -41.68 36.88
N GLU A 651 20.38 -40.92 37.30
CA GLU A 651 19.16 -40.65 36.53
C GLU A 651 18.88 -39.14 36.43
N LEU A 652 18.27 -38.74 35.31
CA LEU A 652 17.75 -37.39 35.04
C LEU A 652 16.29 -37.30 35.49
N TYR A 653 15.94 -36.28 36.29
CA TYR A 653 14.57 -36.01 36.70
C TYR A 653 14.09 -34.68 36.10
N ILE A 654 12.89 -34.68 35.53
CA ILE A 654 12.18 -33.48 35.07
C ILE A 654 11.14 -33.13 36.14
N LEU A 655 11.30 -32.00 36.82
CA LEU A 655 10.25 -31.47 37.69
C LEU A 655 9.24 -30.64 36.85
N PHE A 656 7.95 -30.80 37.14
CA PHE A 656 6.77 -30.32 36.40
C PHE A 656 6.85 -28.96 35.70
N VAL A 657 6.11 -28.86 34.59
CA VAL A 657 5.87 -27.66 33.78
C VAL A 657 4.88 -26.72 34.48
N HIS A 658 5.31 -25.50 34.81
CA HIS A 658 4.41 -24.44 35.28
C HIS A 658 4.30 -23.32 34.24
N LYS A 659 3.07 -22.95 33.88
CA LYS A 659 2.76 -21.72 33.15
C LYS A 659 2.55 -20.62 34.20
N MET A 660 3.50 -19.68 34.33
CA MET A 660 3.31 -18.53 35.21
C MET A 660 2.53 -17.43 34.49
N HIS A 661 1.43 -16.97 35.08
CA HIS A 661 0.93 -15.62 34.83
C HIS A 661 1.63 -14.64 35.79
N ALA A 662 1.96 -13.46 35.28
CA ALA A 662 2.69 -12.41 35.99
C ALA A 662 1.84 -11.79 37.12
N ASN A 663 1.74 -12.47 38.26
CA ASN A 663 1.55 -11.85 39.60
C ASN A 663 1.56 -12.82 40.81
N THR A 664 1.91 -14.09 40.66
CA THR A 664 1.84 -15.05 41.78
C THR A 664 3.16 -15.17 42.56
N LYS A 665 3.13 -14.86 43.88
CA LYS A 665 4.20 -15.25 44.82
C LYS A 665 4.22 -16.77 44.98
N LEU A 666 5.39 -17.39 44.79
CA LEU A 666 5.63 -18.82 44.97
C LEU A 666 5.39 -19.24 46.44
N ASN A 667 4.43 -20.16 46.65
CA ASN A 667 4.44 -21.06 47.80
C ASN A 667 4.77 -22.47 47.28
N ALA A 668 5.78 -23.10 47.87
CA ALA A 668 6.18 -24.46 47.52
C ALA A 668 5.13 -25.45 48.05
N VAL A 669 4.49 -26.22 47.17
CA VAL A 669 3.62 -27.34 47.55
C VAL A 669 3.85 -28.55 46.62
N GLU A 670 4.08 -29.68 47.30
CA GLU A 670 4.02 -31.11 46.96
C GLU A 670 4.55 -31.65 45.61
N MET A 671 5.53 -32.57 45.74
CA MET A 671 6.02 -33.45 44.68
C MET A 671 5.07 -34.63 44.49
N GLU A 672 4.45 -34.76 43.31
CA GLU A 672 3.92 -36.04 42.84
C GLU A 672 4.93 -36.75 41.92
N ARG A 673 5.10 -38.06 42.16
CA ARG A 673 5.97 -38.94 41.37
C ARG A 673 5.33 -39.21 40.01
N VAL A 674 5.93 -38.72 38.94
CA VAL A 674 5.76 -39.33 37.61
C VAL A 674 6.99 -40.20 37.38
N VAL A 675 6.79 -41.51 37.45
CA VAL A 675 7.78 -42.50 37.00
C VAL A 675 7.66 -42.56 35.48
N CYS A 676 8.78 -42.32 34.77
CA CYS A 676 8.85 -42.42 33.31
C CYS A 676 8.41 -43.78 32.79
#